data_AF-A0A948AUZ7-F1
#
_entry.id   AF-A0A948AUZ7-F1
#
_cell.length_a   1.000
_cell.length_b   1.000
_cell.length_c   1.000
_cell.angle_alpha   90.00
_cell.angle_beta   90.00
_cell.angle_gamma   90.00
#
_symmetry.space_group_name_H-M   'P 1'
#
loop_
_entity.id
_entity.type
_entity.pdbx_description
1 polymer ?
#
loop_
_entity_poly.entity_id
_entity_poly.type
_entity_poly.pdbx_seq_one_letter_code
_entity_poly.pdbx_strand_id
1 'polypeptide(L)'
;MLKKLPLAFAFALLSAFSFAFAAESDFGEMNPTVKITSYKELFSGHIIAYGSGSGTVISSKGLVVTNNHVIYDDVEQKPFDTFEICITFDVQEEPVCKYTARLVANDEDMDIAILKINTKDVFNQSIGSLDYLNYQTNAEPIEESEVQVIGYPGSGGETITITRGQISGYDTYNDYKYFKTDTDFDHGSSGGTALDEDGNFIGIPTYIRTYAENVGYFLDLREAVDWINDSKTGSPINNENAEGGLIMEMARLSSANEDLKLSYYEYPGLSIEVPEGWKFLEINDDNFYTEQNQITDGVGIGVYLNYYQYPIDEGYLEALDEELAEIQESYPDYKKEEIEFAGQNAIQITYSLFNHRQYTIYIPYGYTLIGLNYVINLDKEEKQLKAMEEVLDSVELTIKETNDPDLDQTISFDDPPFSVTMPNGWRIQKNKSNQPMDLLADAVQEGNFDGYIYIYYQQIPKGEQELDTKDRIDEDTDYLGYNSKVIYKKDDVVIDGLTGYLYTYEYEGDKYQEMHKRLTVKLQNGEYEFVIYYDDLSKNFDENIADIEEILTSFEFEIEDLEQKGVYDYGSFISQFTDIQNHRFANAISELADIGVLQGYDDGSFKPENLVSRAETLKIILTSKNYLDEEKGLGKEIDFSEYKKDTPSFWDIKKDDWFNEYVHYGYENEIIEGYYNNSFRPHSTVNLAEALKMIIGVYEITLWDGETNPWYKIYMDKGYELGLIPRGLEDPGHTLTRAELAHIINSVYNQAK
;
A
#
# COMPACT_ATOMS: atom_id res chain seq x y z
N MET A 1 -0.45 4.53 -3.93
CA MET A 1 -0.68 3.09 -4.21
C MET A 1 -2.03 2.95 -4.91
N LEU A 2 -2.10 3.27 -6.20
CA LEU A 2 -3.19 2.78 -7.03
C LEU A 2 -2.96 1.28 -7.20
N LYS A 3 -3.93 0.47 -6.76
CA LYS A 3 -3.90 -0.98 -6.92
C LYS A 3 -3.61 -1.26 -8.39
N LYS A 4 -2.52 -1.98 -8.65
CA LYS A 4 -2.25 -2.63 -9.93
C LYS A 4 -3.57 -3.20 -10.44
N LEU A 5 -3.95 -2.93 -11.69
CA LEU A 5 -4.72 -3.92 -12.43
C LEU A 5 -4.02 -5.26 -12.18
N PRO A 6 -4.70 -6.34 -11.78
CA PRO A 6 -4.04 -7.55 -11.29
C PRO A 6 -3.40 -8.32 -12.45
N LEU A 7 -2.34 -7.77 -13.04
CA LEU A 7 -1.49 -8.43 -14.05
C LEU A 7 -0.76 -9.64 -13.45
N ALA A 8 -0.64 -9.68 -12.11
CA ALA A 8 0.11 -10.69 -11.39
C ALA A 8 -0.62 -12.04 -11.21
N PHE A 9 -1.93 -12.13 -11.46
CA PHE A 9 -2.70 -13.37 -11.20
C PHE A 9 -2.84 -14.31 -12.41
N ALA A 10 -2.35 -13.92 -13.60
CA ALA A 10 -2.37 -14.77 -14.80
C ALA A 10 -1.52 -16.07 -14.68
N PHE A 11 -0.83 -16.29 -13.56
CA PHE A 11 0.06 -17.43 -13.33
C PHE A 11 -0.49 -18.54 -12.41
N ALA A 12 -1.68 -18.38 -11.82
CA ALA A 12 -2.27 -19.38 -10.93
C ALA A 12 -3.33 -20.24 -11.65
N LEU A 13 -2.91 -21.05 -12.62
CA LEU A 13 -3.78 -22.03 -13.29
C LEU A 13 -3.11 -23.40 -13.24
N LEU A 14 -3.26 -24.14 -12.12
CA LEU A 14 -3.04 -25.60 -12.08
C LEU A 14 -3.43 -26.22 -10.72
N SER A 15 -4.73 -26.51 -10.53
CA SER A 15 -5.29 -27.63 -9.74
C SER A 15 -6.80 -27.42 -9.49
N ALA A 16 -7.69 -28.40 -9.29
CA ALA A 16 -7.95 -29.76 -9.74
C ALA A 16 -9.27 -30.20 -9.03
N PHE A 17 -10.16 -30.99 -9.69
CA PHE A 17 -11.44 -31.66 -9.22
C PHE A 17 -12.97 -31.23 -9.35
N SER A 18 -13.80 -32.25 -9.64
CA SER A 18 -15.22 -32.14 -10.05
C SER A 18 -16.19 -32.48 -8.93
N PHE A 19 -17.37 -31.86 -8.80
CA PHE A 19 -18.50 -32.37 -7.98
C PHE A 19 -19.80 -32.57 -8.73
N ALA A 20 -20.44 -33.67 -8.33
CA ALA A 20 -21.80 -34.06 -8.59
C ALA A 20 -22.75 -33.47 -7.54
N PHE A 21 -23.99 -33.25 -7.96
CA PHE A 21 -25.11 -32.80 -7.12
C PHE A 21 -25.39 -33.73 -5.94
N ALA A 22 -25.70 -33.16 -4.77
CA ALA A 22 -26.38 -33.88 -3.69
C ALA A 22 -27.68 -33.16 -3.30
N ALA A 23 -28.80 -33.84 -3.58
CA ALA A 23 -30.07 -33.58 -2.92
C ALA A 23 -29.97 -33.93 -1.43
N GLU A 24 -30.81 -33.28 -0.62
CA GLU A 24 -31.10 -33.51 0.80
C GLU A 24 -30.74 -34.94 1.25
N SER A 25 -29.53 -35.12 1.80
CA SER A 25 -28.97 -36.44 2.09
C SER A 25 -29.31 -36.86 3.52
N ASP A 26 -29.89 -38.06 3.63
CA ASP A 26 -30.00 -38.80 4.88
C ASP A 26 -28.57 -39.18 5.29
N PHE A 27 -27.98 -38.44 6.23
CA PHE A 27 -26.58 -38.57 6.63
C PHE A 27 -26.32 -39.99 7.20
N GLY A 28 -25.64 -40.84 6.43
CA GLY A 28 -25.03 -42.08 6.95
C GLY A 28 -23.88 -41.79 7.93
N GLU A 29 -23.30 -42.84 8.54
CA GLU A 29 -22.15 -42.73 9.47
C GLU A 29 -21.01 -41.94 8.82
N MET A 30 -20.64 -40.80 9.42
CA MET A 30 -19.59 -39.91 8.88
C MET A 30 -18.20 -40.47 9.19
N ASN A 31 -17.19 -40.10 8.40
CA ASN A 31 -15.80 -40.35 8.77
C ASN A 31 -15.38 -39.38 9.89
N PRO A 32 -14.82 -39.85 11.02
CA PRO A 32 -14.34 -38.97 12.09
C PRO A 32 -13.15 -38.09 11.70
N THR A 33 -12.52 -38.31 10.54
CA THR A 33 -11.43 -37.46 10.04
C THR A 33 -11.99 -36.34 9.18
N VAL A 34 -11.68 -35.10 9.53
CA VAL A 34 -12.17 -33.88 8.88
C VAL A 34 -11.06 -33.14 8.17
N LYS A 35 -11.40 -32.42 7.09
CA LYS A 35 -10.51 -31.43 6.46
C LYS A 35 -10.64 -30.13 7.24
N ILE A 36 -9.53 -29.44 7.47
CA ILE A 36 -9.48 -28.15 8.15
C ILE A 36 -8.83 -27.15 7.19
N THR A 37 -9.53 -26.04 6.94
CA THR A 37 -8.93 -24.87 6.30
C THR A 37 -8.89 -23.75 7.33
N SER A 38 -7.70 -23.17 7.54
CA SER A 38 -7.48 -22.11 8.52
C SER A 38 -7.51 -20.76 7.84
N TYR A 39 -8.27 -19.83 8.42
CA TYR A 39 -8.50 -18.52 7.85
C TYR A 39 -8.07 -17.40 8.77
N LYS A 40 -7.56 -16.35 8.14
CA LYS A 40 -7.18 -15.10 8.78
C LYS A 40 -8.16 -14.00 8.41
N GLU A 41 -8.59 -13.26 9.41
CA GLU A 41 -9.32 -12.00 9.23
C GLU A 41 -8.30 -10.89 8.98
N LEU A 42 -8.36 -10.34 7.77
CA LEU A 42 -7.68 -9.09 7.47
C LEU A 42 -8.38 -7.97 8.24
N PHE A 43 -7.67 -6.86 8.50
CA PHE A 43 -8.27 -5.69 9.16
C PHE A 43 -9.62 -5.27 8.57
N SER A 44 -9.75 -5.53 7.29
CA SER A 44 -10.90 -5.19 6.50
C SER A 44 -12.14 -6.04 6.71
N GLY A 45 -12.06 -7.06 7.57
CA GLY A 45 -13.11 -8.06 7.76
C GLY A 45 -13.13 -9.15 6.68
N HIS A 46 -12.25 -9.08 5.67
CA HIS A 46 -12.12 -10.18 4.70
C HIS A 46 -11.40 -11.38 5.30
N ILE A 47 -11.87 -12.56 4.92
CA ILE A 47 -11.41 -13.83 5.46
C ILE A 47 -10.62 -14.55 4.37
N ILE A 48 -9.31 -14.69 4.55
CA ILE A 48 -8.43 -15.35 3.57
C ILE A 48 -7.95 -16.70 4.08
N ALA A 49 -7.97 -17.71 3.21
CA ALA A 49 -7.42 -19.02 3.52
C ALA A 49 -5.89 -18.93 3.60
N TYR A 50 -5.31 -19.48 4.65
CA TYR A 50 -3.86 -19.39 4.91
C TYR A 50 -3.23 -20.76 5.16
N GLY A 51 -3.95 -21.66 5.81
CA GLY A 51 -3.48 -22.99 6.14
C GLY A 51 -4.48 -24.06 5.74
N SER A 52 -3.99 -25.28 5.54
CA SER A 52 -4.82 -26.46 5.33
C SER A 52 -4.22 -27.66 6.04
N GLY A 53 -5.08 -28.52 6.57
CA GLY A 53 -4.70 -29.71 7.28
C GLY A 53 -5.88 -30.65 7.49
N SER A 54 -5.68 -31.61 8.37
CA SER A 54 -6.67 -32.61 8.76
C SER A 54 -6.92 -32.54 10.27
N GLY A 55 -8.01 -33.14 10.72
CA GLY A 55 -8.37 -33.24 12.12
C GLY A 55 -9.10 -34.54 12.44
N THR A 56 -9.09 -34.94 13.71
CA THR A 56 -9.85 -36.10 14.21
C THR A 56 -10.93 -35.68 15.19
N VAL A 57 -12.19 -36.02 14.93
CA VAL A 57 -13.32 -35.81 15.86
C VAL A 57 -13.21 -36.79 17.02
N ILE A 58 -13.14 -36.26 18.25
CA ILE A 58 -12.93 -37.01 19.50
C ILE A 58 -14.11 -36.92 20.49
N SER A 59 -15.21 -36.25 20.11
CA SER A 59 -16.44 -36.29 20.90
C SER A 59 -17.68 -36.10 20.04
N SER A 60 -18.80 -36.67 20.49
CA SER A 60 -20.12 -36.50 19.86
C SER A 60 -20.62 -35.06 19.80
N LYS A 61 -19.99 -34.16 20.54
CA LYS A 61 -20.28 -32.73 20.51
C LYS A 61 -19.42 -31.99 19.47
N GLY A 62 -18.55 -32.66 18.71
CA GLY A 62 -17.68 -32.02 17.71
C GLY A 62 -16.44 -31.35 18.31
N LEU A 63 -15.75 -32.02 19.22
CA LEU A 63 -14.37 -31.63 19.55
C LEU A 63 -13.45 -32.32 18.55
N VAL A 64 -12.49 -31.58 18.00
CA VAL A 64 -11.54 -32.05 17.00
C VAL A 64 -10.13 -31.84 17.53
N VAL A 65 -9.26 -32.82 17.35
CA VAL A 65 -7.82 -32.68 17.60
C VAL A 65 -7.11 -32.54 16.25
N THR A 66 -6.15 -31.63 16.17
CA THR A 66 -5.29 -31.38 15.01
C THR A 66 -3.90 -30.93 15.47
N ASN A 67 -2.99 -30.58 14.56
CA ASN A 67 -1.70 -30.00 14.93
C ASN A 67 -1.81 -28.51 15.27
N ASN A 68 -0.85 -28.01 16.06
CA ASN A 68 -0.77 -26.58 16.35
C ASN A 68 -0.46 -25.77 15.08
N HIS A 69 0.50 -26.20 14.26
CA HIS A 69 0.88 -25.48 13.04
C HIS A 69 -0.24 -25.41 11.98
N VAL A 70 -1.28 -26.25 12.08
CA VAL A 70 -2.47 -26.13 11.22
C VAL A 70 -3.28 -24.91 11.61
N ILE A 71 -3.29 -24.53 12.89
CA ILE A 71 -4.17 -23.50 13.46
C ILE A 71 -3.42 -22.24 13.93
N TYR A 72 -2.10 -22.19 13.76
CA TYR A 72 -1.23 -21.15 14.30
C TYR A 72 -0.45 -20.41 13.21
N ASP A 73 -0.42 -19.07 13.30
CA ASP A 73 0.38 -18.20 12.44
C ASP A 73 1.75 -17.99 13.11
N ASP A 74 2.77 -18.71 12.63
CA ASP A 74 4.15 -18.60 13.14
C ASP A 74 4.77 -17.21 12.90
N VAL A 75 4.26 -16.43 11.93
CA VAL A 75 4.75 -15.08 11.64
C VAL A 75 4.21 -14.09 12.65
N GLU A 76 2.90 -14.15 12.92
CA GLU A 76 2.23 -13.25 13.87
C GLU A 76 2.25 -13.76 15.32
N GLN A 77 2.73 -14.97 15.55
CA GLN A 77 2.83 -15.60 16.86
C GLN A 77 1.47 -15.61 17.58
N LYS A 78 0.41 -16.01 16.84
CA LYS A 78 -0.95 -16.18 17.37
C LYS A 78 -1.75 -17.20 16.54
N PRO A 79 -2.86 -17.74 17.08
CA PRO A 79 -3.78 -18.56 16.29
C PRO A 79 -4.45 -17.81 15.14
N PHE A 80 -4.85 -18.55 14.10
CA PHE A 80 -5.75 -18.06 13.06
C PHE A 80 -7.14 -17.72 13.61
N ASP A 81 -7.85 -16.82 12.93
CA ASP A 81 -9.06 -16.19 13.43
C ASP A 81 -10.30 -17.10 13.39
N THR A 82 -10.42 -17.94 12.36
CA THR A 82 -11.54 -18.87 12.19
C THR A 82 -11.15 -20.08 11.33
N PHE A 83 -11.96 -21.13 11.36
CA PHE A 83 -11.66 -22.41 10.72
C PHE A 83 -12.87 -22.96 9.98
N GLU A 84 -12.69 -23.37 8.73
CA GLU A 84 -13.65 -24.19 7.98
C GLU A 84 -13.38 -25.67 8.26
N ILE A 85 -14.47 -26.42 8.41
CA ILE A 85 -14.46 -27.86 8.62
C ILE A 85 -15.27 -28.54 7.51
N CYS A 86 -14.62 -29.46 6.80
CA CYS A 86 -15.30 -30.35 5.85
C CYS A 86 -15.44 -31.76 6.41
N ILE A 87 -16.64 -32.32 6.29
CA ILE A 87 -16.99 -33.63 6.84
C ILE A 87 -17.25 -34.62 5.70
N THR A 88 -16.55 -35.75 5.70
CA THR A 88 -16.80 -36.84 4.74
C THR A 88 -17.94 -37.75 5.21
N PHE A 89 -18.90 -37.99 4.32
CA PHE A 89 -19.96 -38.99 4.51
C PHE A 89 -19.81 -40.21 3.58
N ASP A 90 -19.17 -40.04 2.42
CA ASP A 90 -18.77 -41.13 1.53
C ASP A 90 -17.32 -40.89 1.10
N VAL A 91 -16.45 -41.88 1.30
CA VAL A 91 -15.01 -41.78 0.98
C VAL A 91 -14.73 -41.68 -0.53
N GLN A 92 -15.73 -41.96 -1.37
CA GLN A 92 -15.63 -41.80 -2.82
C GLN A 92 -16.04 -40.39 -3.30
N GLU A 93 -16.53 -39.54 -2.40
CA GLU A 93 -17.01 -38.19 -2.67
C GLU A 93 -16.19 -37.16 -1.87
N GLU A 94 -16.23 -35.89 -2.26
CA GLU A 94 -15.60 -34.79 -1.53
C GLU A 94 -16.30 -34.59 -0.19
N PRO A 95 -15.56 -34.11 0.81
CA PRO A 95 -16.16 -33.77 2.09
C PRO A 95 -17.12 -32.57 1.95
N VAL A 96 -18.17 -32.56 2.76
CA VAL A 96 -19.12 -31.45 2.84
C VAL A 96 -18.52 -30.33 3.68
N CYS A 97 -18.06 -29.27 3.01
CA CYS A 97 -17.49 -28.05 3.60
C CYS A 97 -18.57 -27.02 3.97
N LYS A 98 -19.38 -27.32 5.00
CA LYS A 98 -20.47 -26.42 5.43
C LYS A 98 -20.40 -26.06 6.92
N TYR A 99 -19.32 -26.37 7.62
CA TYR A 99 -19.20 -26.18 9.07
C TYR A 99 -18.02 -25.29 9.41
N THR A 100 -18.16 -24.50 10.47
CA THR A 100 -17.05 -23.73 11.06
C THR A 100 -16.58 -24.38 12.35
N ALA A 101 -15.40 -24.00 12.84
CA ALA A 101 -14.93 -24.34 14.17
C ALA A 101 -14.24 -23.17 14.88
N ARG A 102 -14.09 -23.30 16.19
CA ARG A 102 -13.39 -22.35 17.07
C ARG A 102 -12.28 -23.03 17.84
N LEU A 103 -11.17 -22.34 18.08
CA LEU A 103 -10.07 -22.85 18.88
C LEU A 103 -10.48 -22.98 20.35
N VAL A 104 -10.15 -24.10 20.99
CA VAL A 104 -10.37 -24.33 22.43
C VAL A 104 -9.07 -24.20 23.20
N ALA A 105 -8.01 -24.83 22.72
CA ALA A 105 -6.68 -24.84 23.33
C ALA A 105 -5.64 -25.32 22.31
N ASN A 106 -4.38 -24.91 22.50
CA ASN A 106 -3.24 -25.39 21.73
C ASN A 106 -2.00 -25.52 22.62
N ASP A 107 -1.05 -26.36 22.19
CA ASP A 107 0.26 -26.55 22.80
C ASP A 107 1.31 -26.58 21.68
N GLU A 108 2.17 -25.56 21.69
CA GLU A 108 3.19 -25.36 20.65
C GLU A 108 4.31 -26.40 20.74
N ASP A 109 4.69 -26.82 21.95
CA ASP A 109 5.81 -27.74 22.17
C ASP A 109 5.49 -29.15 21.64
N MET A 110 4.25 -29.60 21.88
CA MET A 110 3.73 -30.90 21.43
C MET A 110 3.20 -30.87 19.99
N ASP A 111 3.01 -29.67 19.42
CA ASP A 111 2.39 -29.44 18.11
C ASP A 111 0.95 -30.01 18.02
N ILE A 112 0.09 -29.66 18.98
CA ILE A 112 -1.29 -30.15 19.08
C ILE A 112 -2.28 -29.02 19.38
N ALA A 113 -3.50 -29.12 18.86
CA ALA A 113 -4.60 -28.21 19.16
C ALA A 113 -5.95 -28.91 19.24
N ILE A 114 -6.89 -28.29 19.95
CA ILE A 114 -8.29 -28.70 20.04
C ILE A 114 -9.19 -27.63 19.42
N LEU A 115 -9.95 -27.99 18.41
CA LEU A 115 -11.02 -27.18 17.84
C LEU A 115 -12.40 -27.67 18.30
N LYS A 116 -13.37 -26.77 18.23
CA LYS A 116 -14.78 -27.05 18.50
C LYS A 116 -15.61 -26.72 17.26
N ILE A 117 -16.14 -27.76 16.61
CA ILE A 117 -17.06 -27.62 15.47
C ILE A 117 -18.35 -26.95 15.94
N ASN A 118 -18.84 -26.00 15.15
CA ASN A 118 -20.18 -25.47 15.24
C ASN A 118 -21.17 -26.53 14.75
N THR A 119 -22.05 -27.01 15.62
CA THR A 119 -23.02 -28.06 15.28
C THR A 119 -24.15 -27.57 14.36
N LYS A 120 -24.07 -26.33 13.90
CA LYS A 120 -24.91 -25.80 12.85
C LYS A 120 -24.05 -25.51 11.63
N ASP A 121 -24.57 -25.87 10.47
CA ASP A 121 -23.95 -25.49 9.21
C ASP A 121 -24.16 -24.00 8.91
N VAL A 122 -23.57 -23.54 7.80
CA VAL A 122 -23.66 -22.15 7.33
C VAL A 122 -25.08 -21.71 6.94
N PHE A 123 -26.02 -22.65 6.81
CA PHE A 123 -27.45 -22.41 6.59
C PHE A 123 -28.28 -22.57 7.88
N ASN A 124 -27.60 -22.63 9.04
CA ASN A 124 -28.20 -22.78 10.37
C ASN A 124 -29.00 -24.09 10.54
N GLN A 125 -28.72 -25.11 9.72
CA GLN A 125 -29.21 -26.48 9.87
C GLN A 125 -28.34 -27.22 10.88
N SER A 126 -28.96 -27.94 11.82
CA SER A 126 -28.21 -28.63 12.88
C SER A 126 -27.78 -30.01 12.43
N ILE A 127 -26.49 -30.32 12.56
CA ILE A 127 -26.00 -31.69 12.52
C ILE A 127 -26.24 -32.35 13.89
N GLY A 128 -26.63 -33.63 13.87
CA GLY A 128 -26.92 -34.41 15.07
C GLY A 128 -25.67 -34.72 15.90
N SER A 129 -25.69 -35.86 16.60
CA SER A 129 -24.47 -36.38 17.24
C SER A 129 -23.46 -36.75 16.15
N LEU A 130 -22.23 -36.26 16.26
CA LEU A 130 -21.14 -36.65 15.35
C LEU A 130 -20.55 -38.00 15.78
N ASP A 131 -20.17 -38.81 14.79
CA ASP A 131 -19.33 -39.98 15.04
C ASP A 131 -17.92 -39.51 15.43
N TYR A 132 -17.28 -40.23 16.34
CA TYR A 132 -16.01 -39.82 16.92
C TYR A 132 -15.14 -41.01 17.32
N LEU A 133 -13.82 -40.80 17.32
CA LEU A 133 -12.85 -41.78 17.78
C LEU A 133 -12.52 -41.56 19.25
N ASN A 134 -12.39 -42.66 19.99
CA ASN A 134 -11.93 -42.63 21.37
C ASN A 134 -10.39 -42.68 21.41
N TYR A 135 -9.80 -41.93 22.33
CA TYR A 135 -8.34 -41.74 22.46
C TYR A 135 -7.77 -42.36 23.74
N GLN A 136 -8.50 -43.27 24.38
CA GLN A 136 -8.03 -43.95 25.60
C GLN A 136 -7.14 -45.15 25.23
N THR A 137 -5.83 -44.96 25.20
CA THR A 137 -4.87 -45.92 24.64
C THR A 137 -4.06 -46.64 25.73
N ASN A 138 -4.70 -47.59 26.43
CA ASN A 138 -3.99 -48.53 27.31
C ASN A 138 -3.18 -49.61 26.54
N ALA A 139 -3.19 -49.57 25.21
CA ALA A 139 -2.44 -50.48 24.35
C ALA A 139 -1.09 -49.84 23.95
N GLU A 140 0.00 -50.59 24.06
CA GLU A 140 1.29 -50.20 23.49
C GLU A 140 1.38 -50.79 22.06
N PRO A 141 1.42 -49.96 21.00
CA PRO A 141 1.72 -50.45 19.67
C PRO A 141 3.08 -51.15 19.66
N ILE A 142 3.18 -52.30 19.01
CA ILE A 142 4.42 -53.07 18.90
C ILE A 142 5.18 -52.55 17.67
N GLU A 143 6.53 -52.50 17.69
CA GLU A 143 7.31 -52.30 16.46
C GLU A 143 6.86 -53.30 15.37
N GLU A 144 6.77 -52.85 14.12
CA GLU A 144 6.20 -53.60 12.98
C GLU A 144 4.67 -53.78 12.97
N SER A 145 3.91 -53.13 13.86
CA SER A 145 2.43 -53.12 13.76
C SER A 145 1.99 -52.33 12.53
N GLU A 146 0.95 -52.80 11.83
CA GLU A 146 0.34 -52.07 10.72
C GLU A 146 -0.37 -50.81 11.27
N VAL A 147 -0.21 -49.71 10.54
CA VAL A 147 -0.83 -48.42 10.83
C VAL A 147 -1.56 -47.93 9.59
N GLN A 148 -2.75 -47.36 9.81
CA GLN A 148 -3.52 -46.67 8.80
C GLN A 148 -3.49 -45.17 9.10
N VAL A 149 -3.06 -44.37 8.13
CA VAL A 149 -3.07 -42.90 8.21
C VAL A 149 -4.18 -42.38 7.32
N ILE A 150 -5.01 -41.48 7.84
CA ILE A 150 -6.16 -40.90 7.17
C ILE A 150 -6.08 -39.38 7.23
N GLY A 151 -6.24 -38.71 6.10
CA GLY A 151 -6.21 -37.25 6.00
C GLY A 151 -6.46 -36.73 4.59
N TYR A 152 -6.15 -35.46 4.36
CA TYR A 152 -6.35 -34.74 3.10
C TYR A 152 -5.02 -34.22 2.54
N PRO A 153 -4.11 -35.09 2.07
CA PRO A 153 -2.85 -34.65 1.46
C PRO A 153 -3.10 -33.87 0.17
N GLY A 154 -2.35 -32.80 -0.07
CA GLY A 154 -2.46 -32.00 -1.29
C GLY A 154 -2.21 -32.80 -2.58
N SER A 155 -1.40 -33.86 -2.52
CA SER A 155 -1.17 -34.78 -3.65
C SER A 155 -2.23 -35.88 -3.82
N GLY A 156 -3.13 -36.07 -2.84
CA GLY A 156 -4.21 -37.06 -2.85
C GLY A 156 -5.50 -36.60 -3.54
N GLY A 157 -5.56 -35.33 -3.96
CA GLY A 157 -6.79 -34.70 -4.45
C GLY A 157 -7.72 -34.28 -3.31
N GLU A 158 -8.98 -33.99 -3.65
CA GLU A 158 -9.93 -33.39 -2.70
C GLU A 158 -10.68 -34.40 -1.82
N THR A 159 -10.65 -35.68 -2.18
CA THR A 159 -11.26 -36.75 -1.39
C THR A 159 -10.33 -37.21 -0.26
N ILE A 160 -10.93 -37.72 0.82
CA ILE A 160 -10.19 -38.30 1.93
C ILE A 160 -9.23 -39.40 1.44
N THR A 161 -7.97 -39.32 1.85
CA THR A 161 -6.94 -40.29 1.48
C THR A 161 -6.65 -41.19 2.67
N ILE A 162 -6.53 -42.49 2.37
CA ILE A 162 -6.23 -43.54 3.35
C ILE A 162 -4.97 -44.26 2.88
N THR A 163 -3.90 -44.16 3.67
CA THR A 163 -2.64 -44.87 3.41
C THR A 163 -2.36 -45.87 4.53
N ARG A 164 -1.60 -46.92 4.20
CA ARG A 164 -1.24 -47.99 5.12
C ARG A 164 0.26 -48.24 5.06
N GLY A 165 0.84 -48.52 6.21
CA GLY A 165 2.23 -48.92 6.34
C GLY A 165 2.47 -49.52 7.72
N GLN A 166 3.70 -49.46 8.21
CA GLN A 166 4.12 -50.07 9.45
C GLN A 166 4.87 -49.08 10.33
N ILE A 167 4.74 -49.24 11.64
CA ILE A 167 5.58 -48.52 12.59
C ILE A 167 7.02 -49.03 12.44
N SER A 168 7.89 -48.16 11.94
CA SER A 168 9.30 -48.42 11.65
C SER A 168 10.25 -48.00 12.78
N GLY A 169 9.72 -47.40 13.84
CA GLY A 169 10.41 -47.15 15.09
C GLY A 169 9.89 -45.91 15.82
N TYR A 170 10.73 -45.35 16.69
CA TYR A 170 10.41 -44.19 17.51
C TYR A 170 11.43 -43.07 17.33
N ASP A 171 10.99 -41.83 17.57
CA ASP A 171 11.86 -40.66 17.75
C ASP A 171 11.34 -39.80 18.91
N THR A 172 12.16 -38.87 19.39
CA THR A 172 11.78 -37.92 20.44
C THR A 172 12.10 -36.51 19.99
N TYR A 173 11.09 -35.64 20.10
CA TYR A 173 11.19 -34.21 19.77
C TYR A 173 10.50 -33.41 20.87
N ASN A 174 11.16 -32.35 21.36
CA ASN A 174 10.71 -31.56 22.51
C ASN A 174 10.26 -32.40 23.73
N ASP A 175 11.01 -33.46 24.03
CA ASP A 175 10.71 -34.44 25.09
C ASP A 175 9.44 -35.31 24.89
N TYR A 176 8.74 -35.17 23.76
CA TYR A 176 7.59 -35.99 23.39
C TYR A 176 7.95 -37.08 22.38
N LYS A 177 7.26 -38.21 22.46
CA LYS A 177 7.50 -39.36 21.58
C LYS A 177 6.67 -39.29 20.31
N TYR A 178 7.32 -39.66 19.21
CA TYR A 178 6.70 -39.78 17.90
C TYR A 178 6.98 -41.17 17.36
N PHE A 179 5.98 -41.75 16.70
CA PHE A 179 6.15 -42.96 15.91
C PHE A 179 6.70 -42.58 14.54
N LYS A 180 7.63 -43.40 14.05
CA LYS A 180 8.10 -43.37 12.65
C LYS A 180 7.32 -44.41 11.87
N THR A 181 6.95 -44.07 10.65
CA THR A 181 6.27 -44.98 9.72
C THR A 181 6.87 -44.88 8.33
N ASP A 182 6.80 -45.98 7.59
CA ASP A 182 7.13 -46.06 6.17
C ASP A 182 5.92 -45.73 5.27
N THR A 183 4.81 -45.27 5.87
CA THR A 183 3.62 -44.85 5.13
C THR A 183 3.89 -43.56 4.39
N ASP A 184 3.55 -43.53 3.10
CA ASP A 184 3.52 -42.30 2.31
C ASP A 184 2.34 -41.43 2.76
N PHE A 185 2.62 -40.24 3.26
CA PHE A 185 1.65 -39.15 3.38
C PHE A 185 2.34 -37.83 3.06
N ASP A 186 1.57 -36.80 2.72
CA ASP A 186 2.04 -35.51 2.22
C ASP A 186 1.45 -34.35 3.05
N HIS A 187 1.92 -33.12 2.81
CA HIS A 187 1.35 -31.90 3.35
C HIS A 187 -0.18 -31.88 3.16
N GLY A 188 -0.91 -31.61 4.24
CA GLY A 188 -2.38 -31.71 4.31
C GLY A 188 -2.90 -32.92 5.10
N SER A 189 -2.09 -33.98 5.28
CA SER A 189 -2.40 -35.08 6.23
C SER A 189 -2.13 -34.71 7.69
N SER A 190 -1.36 -33.63 7.92
CA SER A 190 -1.03 -33.09 9.24
C SER A 190 -2.30 -32.82 10.05
N GLY A 191 -2.35 -33.36 11.26
CA GLY A 191 -3.46 -33.27 12.20
C GLY A 191 -4.52 -34.36 12.03
N GLY A 192 -4.39 -35.22 11.02
CA GLY A 192 -5.33 -36.29 10.69
C GLY A 192 -5.33 -37.46 11.68
N THR A 193 -5.73 -38.63 11.20
CA THR A 193 -5.98 -39.80 12.05
C THR A 193 -4.94 -40.89 11.78
N ALA A 194 -4.23 -41.36 12.81
CA ALA A 194 -3.48 -42.62 12.75
C ALA A 194 -4.19 -43.71 13.57
N LEU A 195 -4.52 -44.83 12.91
CA LEU A 195 -5.20 -45.99 13.49
C LEU A 195 -4.30 -47.22 13.51
N ASP A 196 -4.41 -48.04 14.56
CA ASP A 196 -3.84 -49.39 14.57
C ASP A 196 -4.72 -50.40 13.79
N GLU A 197 -4.26 -51.65 13.72
CA GLU A 197 -4.96 -52.78 13.07
C GLU A 197 -6.38 -53.03 13.61
N ASP A 198 -6.64 -52.66 14.85
CA ASP A 198 -7.93 -52.82 15.53
C ASP A 198 -8.83 -51.57 15.34
N GLY A 199 -8.35 -50.54 14.64
CA GLY A 199 -9.06 -49.28 14.40
C GLY A 199 -9.02 -48.32 15.60
N ASN A 200 -8.12 -48.51 16.56
CA ASN A 200 -7.96 -47.57 17.67
C ASN A 200 -7.15 -46.36 17.23
N PHE A 201 -7.55 -45.17 17.68
CA PHE A 201 -6.83 -43.93 17.42
C PHE A 201 -5.56 -43.87 18.29
N ILE A 202 -4.39 -43.97 17.65
CA ILE A 202 -3.09 -44.11 18.33
C ILE A 202 -2.15 -42.92 18.12
N GLY A 203 -2.44 -42.01 17.18
CA GLY A 203 -1.58 -40.86 16.97
C GLY A 203 -2.06 -39.84 15.95
N ILE A 204 -1.37 -38.69 15.93
CA ILE A 204 -1.72 -37.52 15.12
C ILE A 204 -0.55 -37.27 14.14
N PRO A 205 -0.72 -37.50 12.82
CA PRO A 205 0.29 -37.18 11.81
C PRO A 205 0.72 -35.72 11.90
N THR A 206 2.00 -35.40 11.78
CA THR A 206 2.51 -34.01 11.88
C THR A 206 3.40 -33.60 10.71
N TYR A 207 4.58 -34.20 10.56
CA TYR A 207 5.60 -33.73 9.60
C TYR A 207 6.35 -34.89 8.94
N ILE A 208 7.05 -34.56 7.84
CA ILE A 208 7.93 -35.44 7.08
C ILE A 208 9.33 -34.82 7.11
N ARG A 209 10.36 -35.60 7.46
CA ARG A 209 11.76 -35.15 7.35
C ARG A 209 12.33 -35.52 5.98
N THR A 210 12.29 -34.60 5.03
CA THR A 210 12.74 -34.78 3.63
C THR A 210 14.25 -35.08 3.44
N TYR A 211 15.09 -34.94 4.48
CA TYR A 211 16.51 -35.32 4.42
C TYR A 211 16.78 -36.83 4.53
N ALA A 212 15.78 -37.62 4.96
CA ALA A 212 15.82 -39.07 4.95
C ALA A 212 14.61 -39.57 4.15
N GLU A 213 14.85 -40.36 3.10
CA GLU A 213 13.83 -40.90 2.19
C GLU A 213 12.54 -41.32 2.92
N ASN A 214 11.41 -40.68 2.60
CA ASN A 214 10.01 -40.98 2.98
C ASN A 214 9.74 -41.60 4.37
N VAL A 215 10.25 -41.01 5.46
CA VAL A 215 9.83 -41.40 6.83
C VAL A 215 8.81 -40.41 7.36
N GLY A 216 7.59 -40.89 7.59
CA GLY A 216 6.51 -40.12 8.21
C GLY A 216 6.55 -40.18 9.74
N TYR A 217 6.10 -39.11 10.40
CA TYR A 217 6.02 -39.00 11.85
C TYR A 217 4.59 -38.67 12.32
N PHE A 218 4.13 -39.36 13.36
CA PHE A 218 2.91 -39.00 14.07
C PHE A 218 3.14 -39.00 15.59
N LEU A 219 2.55 -38.01 16.27
CA LEU A 219 2.63 -37.87 17.73
C LEU A 219 1.99 -39.09 18.38
N ASP A 220 2.69 -39.68 19.35
CA ASP A 220 2.13 -40.74 20.18
C ASP A 220 1.03 -40.16 21.07
N LEU A 221 -0.22 -40.56 20.81
CA LEU A 221 -1.38 -39.95 21.46
C LEU A 221 -1.34 -40.07 22.99
N ARG A 222 -0.61 -41.07 23.52
CA ARG A 222 -0.40 -41.26 24.97
C ARG A 222 0.26 -40.06 25.63
N GLU A 223 1.16 -39.38 24.93
CA GLU A 223 1.85 -38.18 25.42
C GLU A 223 0.86 -37.00 25.55
N ALA A 224 -0.25 -37.02 24.79
CA ALA A 224 -1.24 -35.95 24.75
C ALA A 224 -2.51 -36.20 25.60
N VAL A 225 -2.77 -37.42 26.08
CA VAL A 225 -4.05 -37.79 26.73
C VAL A 225 -4.38 -36.89 27.92
N ASP A 226 -3.41 -36.64 28.80
CA ASP A 226 -3.63 -35.81 29.99
C ASP A 226 -3.94 -34.37 29.60
N TRP A 227 -3.17 -33.81 28.66
CA TRP A 227 -3.40 -32.47 28.12
C TRP A 227 -4.78 -32.36 27.44
N ILE A 228 -5.18 -33.34 26.61
CA ILE A 228 -6.51 -33.35 25.98
C ILE A 228 -7.62 -33.36 27.04
N ASN A 229 -7.47 -34.16 28.10
CA ASN A 229 -8.47 -34.28 29.15
C ASN A 229 -8.64 -32.99 29.96
N ASP A 230 -7.54 -32.29 30.22
CA ASP A 230 -7.55 -31.01 30.94
C ASP A 230 -8.10 -29.88 30.05
N SER A 231 -7.64 -29.82 28.80
CA SER A 231 -7.94 -28.74 27.85
C SER A 231 -9.34 -28.80 27.23
N LYS A 232 -9.95 -29.99 27.09
CA LYS A 232 -11.29 -30.15 26.44
C LYS A 232 -12.45 -29.43 27.15
N THR A 233 -12.22 -28.95 28.38
CA THR A 233 -13.22 -28.20 29.16
C THR A 233 -13.11 -26.69 28.98
N GLY A 234 -12.08 -26.23 28.24
CA GLY A 234 -11.89 -24.84 27.89
C GLY A 234 -13.08 -24.26 27.14
N SER A 235 -13.33 -22.97 27.34
CA SER A 235 -14.28 -22.23 26.51
C SER A 235 -13.60 -21.90 25.17
N PRO A 236 -14.27 -22.08 24.03
CA PRO A 236 -13.68 -21.69 22.76
C PRO A 236 -13.30 -20.21 22.73
N ILE A 237 -12.10 -19.92 22.26
CA ILE A 237 -11.66 -18.57 21.89
C ILE A 237 -12.51 -18.15 20.69
N ASN A 238 -13.09 -16.96 20.78
CA ASN A 238 -14.15 -16.52 19.88
C ASN A 238 -13.72 -15.26 19.15
N ASN A 239 -13.61 -15.35 17.81
CA ASN A 239 -13.64 -14.20 16.92
C ASN A 239 -14.96 -14.25 16.15
N GLU A 240 -16.00 -13.60 16.70
CA GLU A 240 -17.36 -13.64 16.14
C GLU A 240 -17.45 -12.96 14.78
N ASN A 241 -16.61 -11.94 14.54
CA ASN A 241 -16.57 -11.22 13.27
C ASN A 241 -16.00 -12.13 12.18
N ALA A 242 -14.84 -12.74 12.45
CA ALA A 242 -14.22 -13.67 11.51
C ALA A 242 -15.11 -14.87 11.18
N GLU A 243 -15.75 -15.47 12.19
CA GLU A 243 -16.68 -16.57 11.96
C GLU A 243 -17.92 -16.14 11.17
N GLY A 244 -18.48 -14.96 11.48
CA GLY A 244 -19.62 -14.40 10.74
C GLY A 244 -19.29 -14.17 9.27
N GLY A 245 -18.13 -13.57 8.98
CA GLY A 245 -17.63 -13.36 7.62
C GLY A 245 -17.44 -14.68 6.87
N LEU A 246 -16.82 -15.68 7.51
CA LEU A 246 -16.63 -17.00 6.91
C LEU A 246 -17.96 -17.70 6.61
N ILE A 247 -18.93 -17.65 7.54
CA ILE A 247 -20.26 -18.24 7.33
C ILE A 247 -20.96 -17.62 6.12
N MET A 248 -20.90 -16.29 5.99
CA MET A 248 -21.50 -15.58 4.86
C MET A 248 -20.89 -16.02 3.53
N GLU A 249 -19.56 -16.11 3.47
CA GLU A 249 -18.85 -16.51 2.25
C GLU A 249 -19.17 -17.95 1.85
N MET A 250 -19.04 -18.89 2.80
CA MET A 250 -19.35 -20.30 2.56
C MET A 250 -20.81 -20.54 2.15
N ALA A 251 -21.76 -19.80 2.75
CA ALA A 251 -23.17 -19.89 2.38
C ALA A 251 -23.41 -19.37 0.96
N ARG A 252 -22.79 -18.24 0.59
CA ARG A 252 -22.88 -17.65 -0.75
C ARG A 252 -22.33 -18.59 -1.82
N LEU A 253 -21.14 -19.15 -1.61
CA LEU A 253 -20.51 -20.11 -2.50
C LEU A 253 -21.34 -21.39 -2.65
N SER A 254 -21.85 -21.92 -1.54
CA SER A 254 -22.70 -23.11 -1.54
C SER A 254 -23.99 -22.88 -2.34
N SER A 255 -24.67 -21.75 -2.14
CA SER A 255 -25.89 -21.41 -2.89
C SER A 255 -25.62 -21.19 -4.38
N ALA A 256 -24.53 -20.51 -4.74
CA ALA A 256 -24.18 -20.28 -6.15
C ALA A 256 -23.90 -21.59 -6.91
N ASN A 257 -23.24 -22.55 -6.25
CA ASN A 257 -22.99 -23.87 -6.81
C ASN A 257 -24.27 -24.73 -6.93
N GLU A 258 -25.23 -24.59 -6.01
CA GLU A 258 -26.52 -25.29 -6.07
C GLU A 258 -27.42 -24.72 -7.18
N ASP A 259 -27.49 -23.39 -7.34
CA ASP A 259 -28.36 -22.72 -8.31
C ASP A 259 -27.72 -22.55 -9.71
N LEU A 260 -26.44 -22.93 -9.88
CA LEU A 260 -25.63 -22.67 -11.09
C LEU A 260 -25.63 -21.18 -11.53
N LYS A 261 -25.95 -20.29 -10.59
CA LYS A 261 -26.07 -18.86 -10.79
C LYS A 261 -25.42 -18.13 -9.63
N LEU A 262 -24.50 -17.23 -9.95
CA LEU A 262 -24.03 -16.24 -9.01
C LEU A 262 -24.69 -14.91 -9.34
N SER A 263 -25.30 -14.28 -8.33
CA SER A 263 -25.87 -12.94 -8.45
C SER A 263 -25.21 -12.05 -7.42
N TYR A 264 -24.44 -11.10 -7.90
CA TYR A 264 -23.89 -10.00 -7.14
C TYR A 264 -24.93 -8.86 -7.12
N TYR A 265 -25.56 -8.68 -5.97
CA TYR A 265 -26.64 -7.69 -5.81
C TYR A 265 -26.12 -6.31 -5.42
N GLU A 266 -24.86 -6.21 -5.00
CA GLU A 266 -24.18 -4.94 -4.73
C GLU A 266 -23.82 -4.26 -6.05
N TYR A 267 -23.46 -2.97 -6.00
CA TYR A 267 -23.08 -2.24 -7.21
C TYR A 267 -21.68 -2.68 -7.62
N PRO A 268 -21.38 -2.99 -8.90
CA PRO A 268 -22.32 -3.07 -10.01
C PRO A 268 -23.15 -4.35 -9.91
N GLY A 269 -24.48 -4.23 -10.10
CA GLY A 269 -25.33 -5.41 -10.11
C GLY A 269 -24.92 -6.31 -11.28
N LEU A 270 -24.51 -7.53 -10.99
CA LEU A 270 -24.00 -8.48 -11.97
C LEU A 270 -24.56 -9.86 -11.65
N SER A 271 -24.99 -10.60 -12.66
CA SER A 271 -25.21 -12.03 -12.51
C SER A 271 -24.58 -12.80 -13.66
N ILE A 272 -24.15 -14.00 -13.34
CA ILE A 272 -23.60 -14.95 -14.31
C ILE A 272 -24.21 -16.32 -14.01
N GLU A 273 -24.59 -17.02 -15.07
CA GLU A 273 -25.06 -18.40 -14.99
C GLU A 273 -24.06 -19.31 -15.69
N VAL A 274 -23.84 -20.49 -15.14
CA VAL A 274 -22.88 -21.43 -15.70
C VAL A 274 -23.59 -22.72 -16.10
N PRO A 275 -23.22 -23.35 -17.23
CA PRO A 275 -23.86 -24.60 -17.66
C PRO A 275 -23.73 -25.73 -16.63
N GLU A 276 -24.57 -26.76 -16.77
CA GLU A 276 -24.48 -27.95 -15.93
C GLU A 276 -23.07 -28.56 -15.99
N GLY A 277 -22.50 -28.84 -14.81
CA GLY A 277 -21.13 -29.30 -14.66
C GLY A 277 -20.10 -28.19 -14.55
N TRP A 278 -20.48 -26.92 -14.44
CA TRP A 278 -19.59 -25.85 -13.96
C TRP A 278 -19.76 -25.62 -12.46
N LYS A 279 -18.77 -24.96 -11.85
CA LYS A 279 -18.80 -24.54 -10.45
C LYS A 279 -18.27 -23.12 -10.29
N PHE A 280 -18.78 -22.42 -9.30
CA PHE A 280 -18.15 -21.22 -8.76
C PHE A 280 -17.12 -21.61 -7.71
N LEU A 281 -16.00 -20.91 -7.73
CA LEU A 281 -14.88 -21.03 -6.81
C LEU A 281 -14.45 -19.62 -6.37
N GLU A 282 -13.83 -19.51 -5.20
CA GLU A 282 -13.16 -18.29 -4.72
C GLU A 282 -14.00 -17.01 -4.92
N ILE A 283 -15.24 -17.04 -4.46
CA ILE A 283 -16.08 -15.84 -4.49
C ILE A 283 -15.59 -14.95 -3.34
N ASN A 284 -15.40 -13.65 -3.57
CA ASN A 284 -15.28 -12.62 -2.53
C ASN A 284 -16.05 -11.38 -3.01
N ASP A 285 -15.88 -10.24 -2.35
CA ASP A 285 -16.64 -9.03 -2.70
C ASP A 285 -16.21 -8.43 -4.04
N ASP A 286 -14.96 -8.67 -4.45
CA ASP A 286 -14.34 -7.98 -5.60
C ASP A 286 -14.00 -8.94 -6.75
N ASN A 287 -14.16 -10.25 -6.58
CA ASN A 287 -13.93 -11.22 -7.64
C ASN A 287 -14.66 -12.54 -7.39
N PHE A 288 -14.80 -13.31 -8.47
CA PHE A 288 -15.17 -14.71 -8.40
C PHE A 288 -14.59 -15.46 -9.60
N TYR A 289 -14.35 -16.74 -9.42
CA TYR A 289 -13.89 -17.62 -10.49
C TYR A 289 -14.95 -18.69 -10.76
N THR A 290 -15.09 -19.07 -12.02
CA THR A 290 -15.88 -20.25 -12.36
C THR A 290 -15.19 -21.09 -13.42
N GLU A 291 -15.35 -22.39 -13.29
CA GLU A 291 -14.73 -23.37 -14.18
C GLU A 291 -15.66 -24.54 -14.46
N GLN A 292 -15.45 -25.16 -15.61
CA GLN A 292 -16.10 -26.42 -15.96
C GLN A 292 -15.44 -27.57 -15.20
N ASN A 293 -16.22 -28.38 -14.47
CA ASN A 293 -15.80 -29.51 -13.63
C ASN A 293 -14.54 -30.20 -14.15
N GLN A 294 -13.60 -30.40 -13.23
CA GLN A 294 -12.18 -30.61 -13.46
C GLN A 294 -11.77 -32.01 -13.98
N ILE A 295 -12.56 -32.56 -14.91
CA ILE A 295 -12.19 -33.72 -15.76
C ILE A 295 -12.11 -33.32 -17.25
N THR A 296 -12.49 -32.10 -17.67
CA THR A 296 -12.78 -31.80 -19.09
C THR A 296 -12.00 -30.67 -19.76
N ASP A 297 -10.69 -30.64 -19.57
CA ASP A 297 -9.74 -29.83 -20.36
C ASP A 297 -9.48 -28.38 -19.89
N GLY A 298 -9.96 -27.95 -18.71
CA GLY A 298 -9.41 -26.81 -17.95
C GLY A 298 -9.71 -25.41 -18.50
N VAL A 299 -10.96 -25.13 -18.90
CA VAL A 299 -11.40 -23.76 -19.25
C VAL A 299 -12.24 -23.17 -18.12
N GLY A 300 -11.94 -21.92 -17.75
CA GLY A 300 -12.64 -21.18 -16.70
C GLY A 300 -12.56 -19.68 -16.96
N ILE A 301 -13.38 -18.92 -16.26
CA ILE A 301 -13.45 -17.46 -16.35
C ILE A 301 -13.39 -16.86 -14.94
N GLY A 302 -12.44 -15.94 -14.74
CA GLY A 302 -12.39 -15.09 -13.57
C GLY A 302 -13.09 -13.77 -13.87
N VAL A 303 -13.90 -13.30 -12.93
CA VAL A 303 -14.53 -11.98 -12.99
C VAL A 303 -14.01 -11.15 -11.83
N TYR A 304 -13.59 -9.93 -12.12
CA TYR A 304 -12.99 -9.01 -11.16
C TYR A 304 -13.73 -7.67 -11.23
N LEU A 305 -14.07 -7.13 -10.08
CA LEU A 305 -14.72 -5.84 -9.89
C LEU A 305 -13.67 -4.90 -9.30
N ASN A 306 -13.12 -4.03 -10.13
CA ASN A 306 -12.20 -3.01 -9.66
C ASN A 306 -12.99 -1.73 -9.40
N TYR A 307 -13.16 -1.37 -8.14
CA TYR A 307 -13.82 -0.13 -7.74
C TYR A 307 -12.86 1.04 -7.77
N TYR A 308 -13.28 2.13 -8.41
CA TYR A 308 -12.56 3.39 -8.53
C TYR A 308 -13.34 4.50 -7.83
N GLN A 309 -12.62 5.53 -7.40
CA GLN A 309 -13.22 6.73 -6.79
C GLN A 309 -13.80 7.69 -7.84
N TYR A 310 -13.68 7.39 -9.14
CA TYR A 310 -14.21 8.20 -10.24
C TYR A 310 -15.00 7.33 -11.23
N PRO A 311 -15.98 7.92 -11.95
CA PRO A 311 -16.65 7.22 -13.02
C PRO A 311 -15.64 6.87 -14.11
N ILE A 312 -15.62 5.61 -14.48
CA ILE A 312 -14.93 5.08 -15.63
C ILE A 312 -15.69 5.51 -16.88
N ASP A 313 -15.08 6.41 -17.64
CA ASP A 313 -15.58 6.89 -18.92
C ASP A 313 -14.70 6.42 -20.09
N GLU A 314 -15.01 6.89 -21.30
CA GLU A 314 -14.20 6.59 -22.49
C GLU A 314 -12.73 7.04 -22.35
N GLY A 315 -12.45 8.10 -21.60
CA GLY A 315 -11.08 8.59 -21.37
C GLY A 315 -10.23 7.64 -20.53
N TYR A 316 -10.85 6.92 -19.59
CA TYR A 316 -10.16 5.85 -18.85
C TYR A 316 -9.71 4.71 -19.78
N LEU A 317 -10.52 4.36 -20.77
CA LEU A 317 -10.17 3.30 -21.73
C LEU A 317 -9.03 3.70 -22.69
N GLU A 318 -8.82 5.00 -22.89
CA GLU A 318 -7.63 5.56 -23.56
C GLU A 318 -6.40 5.52 -22.64
N ALA A 319 -6.54 5.85 -21.35
CA ALA A 319 -5.43 5.72 -20.38
C ALA A 319 -5.00 4.26 -20.18
N LEU A 320 -5.94 3.31 -20.27
CA LEU A 320 -5.66 1.88 -20.25
C LEU A 320 -4.76 1.45 -21.43
N ASP A 321 -4.75 2.18 -22.56
CA ASP A 321 -3.82 1.87 -23.67
C ASP A 321 -2.36 2.05 -23.29
N GLU A 322 -2.05 3.05 -22.47
CA GLU A 322 -0.68 3.24 -21.98
C GLU A 322 -0.30 2.04 -21.11
N GLU A 323 -1.19 1.64 -20.17
CA GLU A 323 -0.97 0.48 -19.28
C GLU A 323 -0.78 -0.84 -20.02
N LEU A 324 -1.43 -0.99 -21.18
CA LEU A 324 -1.36 -2.20 -22.00
C LEU A 324 -0.24 -2.18 -23.03
N ALA A 325 0.49 -1.07 -23.18
CA ALA A 325 1.55 -0.91 -24.17
C ALA A 325 2.64 -1.98 -24.02
N GLU A 326 2.99 -2.38 -22.79
CA GLU A 326 3.98 -3.43 -22.54
C GLU A 326 3.53 -4.81 -23.04
N ILE A 327 2.24 -5.12 -22.90
CA ILE A 327 1.65 -6.37 -23.42
C ILE A 327 1.68 -6.32 -24.96
N GLN A 328 1.30 -5.19 -25.55
CA GLN A 328 1.35 -5.01 -26.99
C GLN A 328 2.77 -5.16 -27.55
N GLU A 329 3.79 -4.65 -26.87
CA GLU A 329 5.19 -4.81 -27.29
C GLU A 329 5.70 -6.24 -27.12
N SER A 330 5.23 -6.95 -26.09
CA SER A 330 5.69 -8.30 -25.74
C SER A 330 5.04 -9.42 -26.55
N TYR A 331 3.81 -9.21 -27.04
CA TYR A 331 3.01 -10.26 -27.70
C TYR A 331 2.66 -9.88 -29.15
N PRO A 332 3.29 -10.51 -30.16
CA PRO A 332 3.12 -10.15 -31.57
C PRO A 332 1.70 -10.33 -32.12
N ASP A 333 0.88 -11.15 -31.49
CA ASP A 333 -0.52 -11.39 -31.85
C ASP A 333 -1.52 -10.65 -30.95
N TYR A 334 -1.02 -9.70 -30.14
CA TYR A 334 -1.86 -8.82 -29.35
C TYR A 334 -2.91 -8.12 -30.22
N LYS A 335 -4.15 -8.18 -29.76
CA LYS A 335 -5.31 -7.56 -30.40
C LYS A 335 -6.16 -6.87 -29.34
N LYS A 336 -6.49 -5.60 -29.58
CA LYS A 336 -7.47 -4.82 -28.83
C LYS A 336 -8.68 -4.55 -29.73
N GLU A 337 -9.87 -4.84 -29.24
CA GLU A 337 -11.13 -4.64 -29.97
C GLU A 337 -12.16 -3.96 -29.07
N GLU A 338 -12.80 -2.90 -29.58
CA GLU A 338 -14.03 -2.37 -28.99
C GLU A 338 -15.18 -3.32 -29.33
N ILE A 339 -15.91 -3.76 -28.31
CA ILE A 339 -17.04 -4.68 -28.43
C ILE A 339 -18.24 -4.14 -27.63
N GLU A 340 -19.43 -4.64 -27.94
CA GLU A 340 -20.60 -4.48 -27.08
C GLU A 340 -20.77 -5.77 -26.28
N PHE A 341 -20.76 -5.67 -24.95
CA PHE A 341 -20.85 -6.83 -24.06
C PHE A 341 -21.86 -6.55 -22.94
N ALA A 342 -22.80 -7.46 -22.70
CA ALA A 342 -23.89 -7.31 -21.73
C ALA A 342 -24.63 -5.95 -21.82
N GLY A 343 -24.75 -5.39 -23.04
CA GLY A 343 -25.41 -4.10 -23.29
C GLY A 343 -24.60 -2.86 -22.91
N GLN A 344 -23.30 -3.01 -22.64
CA GLN A 344 -22.35 -1.93 -22.39
C GLN A 344 -21.23 -1.92 -23.45
N ASN A 345 -20.65 -0.75 -23.71
CA ASN A 345 -19.41 -0.67 -24.46
C ASN A 345 -18.28 -1.30 -23.62
N ALA A 346 -17.48 -2.17 -24.22
CA ALA A 346 -16.40 -2.88 -23.56
C ALA A 346 -15.18 -3.00 -24.48
N ILE A 347 -14.04 -3.34 -23.89
CA ILE A 347 -12.80 -3.59 -24.61
C ILE A 347 -12.37 -5.02 -24.40
N GLN A 348 -12.18 -5.74 -25.49
CA GLN A 348 -11.58 -7.07 -25.47
C GLN A 348 -10.12 -7.02 -25.87
N ILE A 349 -9.29 -7.67 -25.09
CA ILE A 349 -7.88 -7.90 -25.36
C ILE A 349 -7.66 -9.39 -25.59
N THR A 350 -6.82 -9.71 -26.56
CA THR A 350 -6.44 -11.09 -26.87
C THR A 350 -4.97 -11.17 -27.23
N TYR A 351 -4.26 -12.14 -26.68
CA TYR A 351 -2.87 -12.46 -27.05
C TYR A 351 -2.57 -13.93 -26.75
N SER A 352 -1.58 -14.52 -27.42
CA SER A 352 -1.21 -15.93 -27.19
C SER A 352 0.11 -16.07 -26.45
N LEU A 353 0.12 -17.01 -25.49
CA LEU A 353 1.30 -17.42 -24.75
C LEU A 353 1.45 -18.95 -24.90
N PHE A 354 2.55 -19.38 -25.54
CA PHE A 354 2.79 -20.78 -25.88
C PHE A 354 1.61 -21.40 -26.64
N ASN A 355 0.95 -22.41 -26.06
CA ASN A 355 -0.20 -23.10 -26.65
C ASN A 355 -1.55 -22.64 -26.10
N HIS A 356 -1.57 -21.45 -25.50
CA HIS A 356 -2.76 -20.86 -24.90
C HIS A 356 -3.02 -19.47 -25.47
N ARG A 357 -4.28 -19.10 -25.52
CA ARG A 357 -4.74 -17.76 -25.87
C ARG A 357 -5.50 -17.16 -24.70
N GLN A 358 -5.07 -15.97 -24.30
CA GLN A 358 -5.69 -15.19 -23.24
C GLN A 358 -6.78 -14.30 -23.82
N TYR A 359 -7.90 -14.19 -23.12
CA TYR A 359 -8.96 -13.24 -23.39
C TYR A 359 -9.24 -12.43 -22.13
N THR A 360 -9.30 -11.10 -22.28
CA THR A 360 -9.72 -10.20 -21.21
C THR A 360 -10.77 -9.24 -21.74
N ILE A 361 -11.93 -9.15 -21.11
CA ILE A 361 -12.99 -8.19 -21.44
C ILE A 361 -13.08 -7.18 -20.30
N TYR A 362 -12.84 -5.91 -20.58
CA TYR A 362 -13.02 -4.80 -19.65
C TYR A 362 -14.33 -4.07 -19.96
N ILE A 363 -15.22 -4.05 -18.97
CA ILE A 363 -16.51 -3.38 -19.06
C ILE A 363 -16.50 -2.21 -18.06
N PRO A 364 -16.41 -0.95 -18.52
CA PRO A 364 -16.64 0.21 -17.67
C PRO A 364 -18.11 0.22 -17.21
N TYR A 365 -18.32 0.34 -15.91
CA TYR A 365 -19.65 0.45 -15.33
C TYR A 365 -19.64 1.47 -14.19
N GLY A 366 -19.99 2.73 -14.51
CA GLY A 366 -19.88 3.86 -13.59
C GLY A 366 -18.55 3.84 -12.86
N TYR A 367 -18.51 3.59 -11.55
CA TYR A 367 -17.27 3.59 -10.77
C TYR A 367 -16.49 2.26 -10.76
N THR A 368 -16.93 1.26 -11.51
CA THR A 368 -16.34 -0.08 -11.46
C THR A 368 -15.85 -0.53 -12.83
N LEU A 369 -14.62 -1.03 -12.92
CA LEU A 369 -14.11 -1.74 -14.09
C LEU A 369 -14.34 -3.22 -13.87
N ILE A 370 -15.29 -3.79 -14.59
CA ILE A 370 -15.57 -5.22 -14.56
C ILE A 370 -14.62 -5.88 -15.55
N GLY A 371 -13.65 -6.65 -15.06
CA GLY A 371 -12.74 -7.44 -15.86
C GLY A 371 -13.18 -8.90 -15.91
N LEU A 372 -13.38 -9.46 -17.09
CA LEU A 372 -13.62 -10.89 -17.28
C LEU A 372 -12.41 -11.49 -17.98
N ASN A 373 -11.82 -12.54 -17.42
CA ASN A 373 -10.58 -13.14 -17.90
C ASN A 373 -10.72 -14.65 -18.10
N TYR A 374 -10.36 -15.16 -19.27
CA TYR A 374 -10.34 -16.59 -19.53
C TYR A 374 -9.21 -17.00 -20.49
N VAL A 375 -8.68 -18.20 -20.28
CA VAL A 375 -7.60 -18.79 -21.09
C VAL A 375 -8.14 -19.96 -21.89
N ILE A 376 -7.76 -20.05 -23.17
CA ILE A 376 -8.12 -21.16 -24.06
C ILE A 376 -6.87 -21.88 -24.54
N ASN A 377 -6.89 -23.21 -24.46
CA ASN A 377 -5.87 -24.07 -25.06
C ASN A 377 -6.12 -24.21 -26.56
N LEU A 378 -5.11 -23.87 -27.37
CA LEU A 378 -5.21 -23.84 -28.83
C LEU A 378 -5.42 -25.24 -29.45
N ASP A 379 -5.04 -26.32 -28.76
CA ASP A 379 -5.32 -27.70 -29.22
C ASP A 379 -6.82 -28.05 -29.10
N LYS A 380 -7.59 -27.27 -28.33
CA LYS A 380 -8.99 -27.53 -27.97
C LYS A 380 -9.89 -26.31 -28.21
N GLU A 381 -9.42 -25.38 -29.02
CA GLU A 381 -9.96 -24.03 -29.20
C GLU A 381 -11.47 -24.03 -29.50
N GLU A 382 -11.92 -24.80 -30.49
CA GLU A 382 -13.34 -24.84 -30.90
C GLU A 382 -14.27 -25.26 -29.76
N LYS A 383 -13.87 -26.27 -28.98
CA LYS A 383 -14.67 -26.80 -27.87
C LYS A 383 -14.73 -25.81 -26.71
N GLN A 384 -13.59 -25.21 -26.37
CA GLN A 384 -13.48 -24.29 -25.23
C GLN A 384 -14.10 -22.93 -25.52
N LEU A 385 -13.96 -22.40 -26.74
CA LEU A 385 -14.65 -21.18 -27.15
C LEU A 385 -16.16 -21.33 -27.07
N LYS A 386 -16.70 -22.47 -27.54
CA LYS A 386 -18.14 -22.73 -27.45
C LYS A 386 -18.62 -22.79 -26.00
N ALA A 387 -17.87 -23.45 -25.13
CA ALA A 387 -18.23 -23.51 -23.71
C ALA A 387 -18.20 -22.12 -23.07
N MET A 388 -17.24 -21.27 -23.46
CA MET A 388 -17.14 -19.91 -22.95
C MET A 388 -18.21 -18.98 -23.54
N GLU A 389 -18.63 -19.16 -24.79
CA GLU A 389 -19.75 -18.43 -25.40
C GLU A 389 -21.04 -18.61 -24.58
N GLU A 390 -21.34 -19.85 -24.14
CA GLU A 390 -22.50 -20.14 -23.29
C GLU A 390 -22.44 -19.42 -21.93
N VAL A 391 -21.25 -19.27 -21.34
CA VAL A 391 -21.05 -18.56 -20.06
C VAL A 391 -21.06 -17.05 -20.25
N LEU A 392 -20.42 -16.54 -21.31
CA LEU A 392 -20.36 -15.11 -21.61
C LEU A 392 -21.76 -14.55 -21.96
N ASP A 393 -22.58 -15.32 -22.69
CA ASP A 393 -23.95 -14.96 -23.05
C ASP A 393 -24.88 -14.87 -21.83
N SER A 394 -24.53 -15.50 -20.71
CA SER A 394 -25.32 -15.47 -19.48
C SER A 394 -25.00 -14.29 -18.56
N VAL A 395 -23.93 -13.55 -18.86
CA VAL A 395 -23.53 -12.39 -18.07
C VAL A 395 -24.55 -11.27 -18.23
N GLU A 396 -25.27 -10.98 -17.16
CA GLU A 396 -26.24 -9.90 -17.09
C GLU A 396 -25.76 -8.80 -16.14
N LEU A 397 -25.68 -7.57 -16.63
CA LEU A 397 -25.47 -6.40 -15.80
C LEU A 397 -26.83 -5.82 -15.39
N THR A 398 -27.16 -5.95 -14.11
CA THR A 398 -28.34 -5.31 -13.54
C THR A 398 -28.04 -3.84 -13.33
N ILE A 399 -28.55 -3.01 -14.26
CA ILE A 399 -28.40 -1.57 -14.16
C ILE A 399 -29.25 -1.03 -13.01
N LYS A 400 -28.63 -0.85 -11.84
CA LYS A 400 -29.22 -0.06 -10.75
C LYS A 400 -28.86 1.41 -10.96
N GLU A 401 -29.81 2.31 -10.73
CA GLU A 401 -29.49 3.74 -10.53
C GLU A 401 -28.40 3.79 -9.45
N THR A 402 -27.27 4.37 -9.84
CA THR A 402 -26.00 4.47 -9.11
C THR A 402 -26.18 4.54 -7.60
N ASN A 403 -25.65 3.55 -6.88
CA ASN A 403 -25.03 3.86 -5.60
C ASN A 403 -23.70 4.52 -6.01
N ASP A 404 -23.75 5.84 -6.20
CA ASP A 404 -22.55 6.66 -6.19
C ASP A 404 -21.76 6.21 -4.93
N PRO A 405 -20.46 5.90 -4.98
CA PRO A 405 -19.68 6.02 -3.75
C PRO A 405 -20.06 7.37 -3.14
N ASP A 406 -20.45 7.42 -1.85
CA ASP A 406 -20.75 8.69 -1.16
C ASP A 406 -19.51 9.60 -1.22
N LEU A 407 -19.35 10.27 -2.36
CA LEU A 407 -18.30 11.18 -2.70
C LEU A 407 -18.83 12.54 -2.27
N ASP A 408 -18.55 12.83 -1.01
CA ASP A 408 -18.93 14.09 -0.43
C ASP A 408 -17.90 15.15 -0.83
N GLN A 409 -18.35 16.41 -0.84
CA GLN A 409 -17.40 17.54 -0.79
C GLN A 409 -16.86 17.74 0.62
N THR A 410 -17.57 17.29 1.65
CA THR A 410 -17.17 17.43 3.05
C THR A 410 -17.47 16.14 3.80
N ILE A 411 -16.50 15.63 4.55
CA ILE A 411 -16.72 14.51 5.46
C ILE A 411 -16.40 14.90 6.90
N SER A 412 -17.05 14.23 7.85
CA SER A 412 -16.84 14.42 9.28
C SER A 412 -16.76 13.05 9.99
N PHE A 413 -15.92 12.96 11.01
CA PHE A 413 -15.71 11.79 11.86
C PHE A 413 -15.98 12.18 13.31
N ASP A 414 -16.51 11.23 14.09
CA ASP A 414 -16.79 11.43 15.51
C ASP A 414 -15.60 10.99 16.40
N ASP A 415 -14.76 10.07 15.92
CA ASP A 415 -13.60 9.53 16.64
C ASP A 415 -12.49 9.06 15.65
N PRO A 416 -11.33 9.75 15.58
CA PRO A 416 -11.08 11.06 16.19
C PRO A 416 -12.04 12.13 15.60
N PRO A 417 -12.43 13.15 16.38
CA PRO A 417 -13.40 14.16 15.92
C PRO A 417 -12.75 15.15 14.95
N PHE A 418 -12.95 14.97 13.64
CA PHE A 418 -12.48 15.92 12.65
C PHE A 418 -13.42 16.04 11.45
N SER A 419 -13.28 17.12 10.69
CA SER A 419 -13.90 17.30 9.38
C SER A 419 -12.94 17.90 8.38
N VAL A 420 -13.20 17.67 7.09
CA VAL A 420 -12.40 18.22 6.00
C VAL A 420 -13.28 18.44 4.78
N THR A 421 -13.03 19.52 4.03
CA THR A 421 -13.76 19.90 2.82
C THR A 421 -12.84 19.98 1.60
N MET A 422 -13.28 19.38 0.51
CA MET A 422 -12.60 19.36 -0.78
C MET A 422 -13.02 20.56 -1.66
N PRO A 423 -12.08 21.18 -2.39
CA PRO A 423 -12.38 22.20 -3.39
C PRO A 423 -13.12 21.62 -4.62
N ASN A 424 -13.56 22.50 -5.51
CA ASN A 424 -14.21 22.07 -6.75
C ASN A 424 -13.27 21.23 -7.61
N GLY A 425 -13.79 20.15 -8.21
CA GLY A 425 -12.98 19.19 -8.95
C GLY A 425 -12.33 18.13 -8.05
N TRP A 426 -12.42 18.25 -6.72
CA TRP A 426 -12.03 17.20 -5.79
C TRP A 426 -13.24 16.55 -5.14
N ARG A 427 -13.10 15.27 -4.81
CA ARG A 427 -14.10 14.49 -4.09
C ARG A 427 -13.39 13.67 -3.03
N ILE A 428 -14.01 13.55 -1.86
CA ILE A 428 -13.49 12.74 -0.76
C ILE A 428 -14.54 11.73 -0.34
N GLN A 429 -14.08 10.55 0.05
CA GLN A 429 -14.91 9.55 0.68
C GLN A 429 -14.25 9.10 1.97
N LYS A 430 -15.09 8.64 2.91
CA LYS A 430 -14.59 7.84 4.02
C LYS A 430 -14.05 6.53 3.47
N ASN A 431 -12.96 6.04 4.03
CA ASN A 431 -12.43 4.76 3.62
C ASN A 431 -13.47 3.66 3.89
N LYS A 432 -14.01 3.08 2.81
CA LYS A 432 -14.96 1.95 2.84
C LYS A 432 -14.28 0.61 2.52
N SER A 433 -12.98 0.62 2.23
CA SER A 433 -12.24 -0.50 1.63
C SER A 433 -11.12 -1.03 2.53
N ASN A 434 -10.73 -2.26 2.23
CA ASN A 434 -9.76 -3.14 2.88
C ASN A 434 -8.28 -2.70 2.88
N GLN A 435 -8.01 -1.40 2.92
CA GLN A 435 -6.68 -0.78 2.97
C GLN A 435 -6.27 -0.52 4.45
N PRO A 436 -4.97 -0.31 4.78
CA PRO A 436 -4.41 -0.53 6.12
C PRO A 436 -5.11 0.21 7.27
N MET A 437 -4.93 -0.33 8.49
CA MET A 437 -5.75 -0.10 9.69
C MET A 437 -6.03 1.35 10.10
N ASP A 438 -5.25 2.29 9.56
CA ASP A 438 -5.19 3.67 10.02
C ASP A 438 -5.70 4.68 8.96
N LEU A 439 -6.11 4.24 7.76
CA LEU A 439 -6.65 5.13 6.71
C LEU A 439 -8.10 5.52 7.03
N LEU A 440 -8.34 6.80 7.27
CA LEU A 440 -9.68 7.34 7.57
C LEU A 440 -10.43 7.75 6.30
N ALA A 441 -9.73 8.41 5.37
CA ALA A 441 -10.34 8.96 4.17
C ALA A 441 -9.36 9.07 3.01
N ASP A 442 -9.93 9.08 1.82
CA ASP A 442 -9.21 9.21 0.56
C ASP A 442 -9.94 10.18 -0.37
N ALA A 443 -9.17 11.04 -1.03
CA ALA A 443 -9.69 12.02 -1.97
C ALA A 443 -8.94 11.96 -3.30
N VAL A 444 -9.66 12.29 -4.37
CA VAL A 444 -9.15 12.32 -5.73
C VAL A 444 -9.65 13.54 -6.49
N GLN A 445 -8.92 13.88 -7.54
CA GLN A 445 -9.27 14.95 -8.45
C GLN A 445 -9.96 14.39 -9.70
N GLU A 446 -11.08 14.98 -10.09
CA GLU A 446 -11.84 14.66 -11.30
C GLU A 446 -10.94 14.81 -12.55
N GLY A 447 -10.74 13.72 -13.29
CA GLY A 447 -9.97 13.71 -14.54
C GLY A 447 -8.44 13.65 -14.37
N ASN A 448 -7.92 13.50 -13.16
CA ASN A 448 -6.51 13.24 -12.88
C ASN A 448 -6.37 11.91 -12.13
N PHE A 449 -5.85 10.89 -12.83
CA PHE A 449 -5.80 9.52 -12.31
C PHE A 449 -4.56 9.22 -11.48
N ASP A 450 -3.54 10.07 -11.54
CA ASP A 450 -2.28 9.89 -10.81
C ASP A 450 -2.26 10.67 -9.48
N GLY A 451 -3.12 11.68 -9.34
CA GLY A 451 -3.25 12.52 -8.15
C GLY A 451 -4.22 11.96 -7.10
N TYR A 452 -3.72 11.73 -5.89
CA TYR A 452 -4.55 11.27 -4.75
C TYR A 452 -4.12 11.88 -3.43
N ILE A 453 -5.09 11.98 -2.52
CA ILE A 453 -4.88 12.39 -1.13
C ILE A 453 -5.33 11.27 -0.21
N TYR A 454 -4.53 10.96 0.81
CA TYR A 454 -4.89 10.03 1.87
C TYR A 454 -4.76 10.68 3.23
N ILE A 455 -5.74 10.43 4.11
CA ILE A 455 -5.76 10.92 5.49
C ILE A 455 -5.78 9.72 6.42
N TYR A 456 -4.70 9.58 7.18
CA TYR A 456 -4.52 8.54 8.19
C TYR A 456 -4.63 9.10 9.60
N TYR A 457 -4.94 8.24 10.57
CA TYR A 457 -4.78 8.50 11.99
C TYR A 457 -4.14 7.30 12.68
N GLN A 458 -2.89 7.45 13.11
CA GLN A 458 -2.06 6.33 13.56
C GLN A 458 -1.41 6.63 14.92
N GLN A 459 -1.04 5.58 15.65
CA GLN A 459 -0.26 5.73 16.87
C GLN A 459 1.21 6.04 16.52
N ILE A 460 1.78 7.07 17.14
CA ILE A 460 3.20 7.40 16.98
C ILE A 460 4.02 6.26 17.60
N PRO A 461 5.00 5.67 16.89
CA PRO A 461 5.86 4.63 17.43
C PRO A 461 6.50 5.06 18.76
N LYS A 462 6.53 4.17 19.76
CA LYS A 462 7.03 4.52 21.11
C LYS A 462 8.44 5.10 21.14
N GLY A 463 9.30 4.73 20.18
CA GLY A 463 10.64 5.29 20.04
C GLY A 463 10.67 6.74 19.53
N GLU A 464 9.66 7.13 18.77
CA GLU A 464 9.54 8.45 18.14
C GLU A 464 8.78 9.47 19.00
N GLN A 465 7.99 9.00 19.97
CA GLN A 465 7.20 9.87 20.86
C GLN A 465 8.05 10.82 21.70
N GLU A 466 9.32 10.47 21.96
CA GLU A 466 10.27 11.28 22.73
C GLU A 466 11.13 12.21 21.86
N LEU A 467 11.07 12.07 20.53
CA LEU A 467 11.84 12.87 19.60
C LEU A 467 11.22 14.26 19.42
N ASP A 468 12.08 15.26 19.18
CA ASP A 468 11.58 16.56 18.75
C ASP A 468 11.13 16.52 17.28
N THR A 469 10.36 17.52 16.85
CA THR A 469 9.79 17.55 15.51
C THR A 469 10.83 17.46 14.40
N LYS A 470 12.04 17.99 14.64
CA LYS A 470 13.13 18.01 13.66
C LYS A 470 13.80 16.64 13.55
N ASP A 471 13.99 15.96 14.67
CA ASP A 471 14.50 14.59 14.67
C ASP A 471 13.49 13.63 13.99
N ARG A 472 12.18 13.85 14.20
CA ARG A 472 11.12 13.04 13.56
C ARG A 472 11.04 13.24 12.04
N ILE A 473 11.12 14.48 11.56
CA ILE A 473 11.16 14.74 10.11
C ILE A 473 12.43 14.16 9.48
N ASP A 474 13.57 14.21 10.17
CA ASP A 474 14.81 13.62 9.69
C ASP A 474 14.70 12.09 9.60
N GLU A 475 14.18 11.44 10.65
CA GLU A 475 13.91 10.00 10.65
C GLU A 475 12.97 9.59 9.50
N ASP A 476 11.82 10.25 9.34
CA ASP A 476 10.88 9.97 8.25
C ASP A 476 11.54 10.10 6.86
N THR A 477 12.38 11.11 6.68
CA THR A 477 13.03 11.34 5.39
C THR A 477 14.25 10.48 5.11
N ASP A 478 14.94 10.01 6.14
CA ASP A 478 16.11 9.12 6.01
C ASP A 478 15.70 7.71 5.58
N TYR A 479 14.47 7.30 5.87
CA TYR A 479 13.89 6.05 5.37
C TYR A 479 13.39 6.12 3.93
N LEU A 480 13.39 7.30 3.29
CA LEU A 480 13.01 7.41 1.88
C LEU A 480 14.05 6.70 1.01
N GLY A 481 13.61 5.77 0.16
CA GLY A 481 14.50 4.92 -0.64
C GLY A 481 15.43 5.72 -1.56
N TYR A 482 16.50 5.09 -2.04
CA TYR A 482 17.59 5.72 -2.83
C TYR A 482 17.16 6.52 -4.08
N ASN A 483 15.94 6.30 -4.58
CA ASN A 483 15.37 7.02 -5.73
C ASN A 483 14.50 8.22 -5.34
N SER A 484 14.51 8.61 -4.06
CA SER A 484 13.75 9.73 -3.53
C SER A 484 14.67 10.91 -3.22
N LYS A 485 14.17 12.12 -3.43
CA LYS A 485 14.87 13.37 -3.15
C LYS A 485 13.94 14.30 -2.40
N VAL A 486 14.23 14.54 -1.13
CA VAL A 486 13.53 15.57 -0.36
C VAL A 486 13.81 16.94 -0.97
N ILE A 487 12.75 17.69 -1.25
CA ILE A 487 12.80 19.02 -1.84
C ILE A 487 12.29 20.11 -0.90
N TYR A 488 11.54 19.76 0.15
CA TYR A 488 11.04 20.70 1.14
C TYR A 488 10.83 20.02 2.51
N LYS A 489 11.06 20.77 3.59
CA LYS A 489 10.85 20.36 4.98
C LYS A 489 10.38 21.57 5.78
N LYS A 490 9.45 21.37 6.70
CA LYS A 490 9.01 22.39 7.67
C LYS A 490 8.59 21.71 8.98
N ASP A 491 9.16 22.13 10.10
CA ASP A 491 9.09 21.49 11.42
C ASP A 491 8.18 22.22 12.42
N ASP A 492 7.47 23.27 11.99
CA ASP A 492 6.59 24.11 12.81
C ASP A 492 5.19 24.30 12.19
N VAL A 493 4.58 23.22 11.72
CA VAL A 493 3.24 23.24 11.12
C VAL A 493 2.17 23.25 12.20
N VAL A 494 1.16 24.11 12.04
CA VAL A 494 -0.02 24.16 12.92
C VAL A 494 -1.28 24.17 12.06
N ILE A 495 -2.14 23.16 12.22
CA ILE A 495 -3.44 23.04 11.53
C ILE A 495 -4.50 22.74 12.58
N ASP A 496 -5.50 23.62 12.65
CA ASP A 496 -6.56 23.63 13.66
C ASP A 496 -6.12 23.26 15.10
N GLY A 497 -5.02 23.88 15.55
CA GLY A 497 -4.48 23.69 16.90
C GLY A 497 -3.63 22.42 17.09
N LEU A 498 -3.59 21.52 16.12
CA LEU A 498 -2.65 20.41 16.10
C LEU A 498 -1.30 20.89 15.58
N THR A 499 -0.23 20.57 16.29
CA THR A 499 1.14 20.90 15.93
C THR A 499 1.81 19.73 15.23
N GLY A 500 2.69 19.98 14.28
CA GLY A 500 3.51 18.93 13.68
C GLY A 500 4.42 19.47 12.59
N TYR A 501 4.55 18.72 11.51
CA TYR A 501 5.54 19.00 10.46
C TYR A 501 5.06 18.54 9.10
N LEU A 502 5.73 19.01 8.06
CA LEU A 502 5.53 18.51 6.72
C LEU A 502 6.83 18.42 5.95
N TYR A 503 6.86 17.54 4.95
CA TYR A 503 7.95 17.43 4.02
C TYR A 503 7.43 17.06 2.63
N THR A 504 8.16 17.50 1.61
CA THR A 504 7.88 17.16 0.22
C THR A 504 9.10 16.49 -0.39
N TYR A 505 8.90 15.41 -1.12
CA TYR A 505 9.96 14.72 -1.84
C TYR A 505 9.53 14.33 -3.25
N GLU A 506 10.50 14.33 -4.16
CA GLU A 506 10.38 13.77 -5.50
C GLU A 506 10.83 12.32 -5.48
N TYR A 507 10.18 11.46 -6.26
CA TYR A 507 10.66 10.10 -6.47
C TYR A 507 10.32 9.63 -7.88
N GLU A 508 11.11 8.70 -8.39
CA GLU A 508 10.81 8.00 -9.63
C GLU A 508 9.75 6.94 -9.34
N GLY A 509 8.56 7.10 -9.94
CA GLY A 509 7.48 6.16 -9.80
C GLY A 509 7.79 4.83 -10.47
N ASP A 510 7.19 3.76 -9.97
CA ASP A 510 7.35 2.41 -10.53
C ASP A 510 6.80 2.30 -11.98
N LYS A 511 5.94 3.25 -12.39
CA LYS A 511 5.28 3.31 -13.70
C LYS A 511 6.08 4.23 -14.65
N TYR A 512 6.58 3.66 -15.75
CA TYR A 512 7.33 4.33 -16.84
C TYR A 512 8.49 5.24 -16.43
N GLN A 513 9.02 5.11 -15.21
CA GLN A 513 10.06 5.99 -14.68
C GLN A 513 9.62 7.47 -14.61
N GLU A 514 8.32 7.72 -14.47
CA GLU A 514 7.81 9.09 -14.36
C GLU A 514 8.15 9.68 -12.99
N MET A 515 8.43 10.98 -12.98
CA MET A 515 8.75 11.67 -11.74
C MET A 515 7.46 12.04 -11.01
N HIS A 516 7.31 11.55 -9.78
CA HIS A 516 6.25 11.93 -8.85
C HIS A 516 6.76 12.93 -7.82
N LYS A 517 5.83 13.66 -7.23
CA LYS A 517 6.02 14.45 -6.02
C LYS A 517 5.03 13.99 -4.96
N ARG A 518 5.50 13.89 -3.72
CA ARG A 518 4.64 13.65 -2.56
C ARG A 518 4.86 14.71 -1.49
N LEU A 519 3.78 15.34 -1.04
CA LEU A 519 3.69 16.09 0.21
C LEU A 519 3.18 15.16 1.31
N THR A 520 3.85 15.17 2.45
CA THR A 520 3.42 14.50 3.68
C THR A 520 3.26 15.55 4.77
N VAL A 521 2.09 15.61 5.40
CA VAL A 521 1.81 16.46 6.56
C VAL A 521 1.48 15.55 7.75
N LYS A 522 2.17 15.73 8.87
CA LYS A 522 1.93 15.01 10.12
C LYS A 522 1.50 15.98 11.21
N LEU A 523 0.37 15.71 11.85
CA LEU A 523 -0.24 16.57 12.89
C LEU A 523 -0.44 15.77 14.17
N GLN A 524 0.27 16.14 15.23
CA GLN A 524 0.29 15.39 16.48
C GLN A 524 -0.96 15.63 17.34
N ASN A 525 -1.50 14.54 17.86
CA ASN A 525 -2.58 14.47 18.83
C ASN A 525 -2.20 13.49 19.96
N GLY A 526 -1.38 13.97 20.91
CA GLY A 526 -0.89 13.14 22.02
C GLY A 526 0.06 12.05 21.55
N GLU A 527 -0.28 10.79 21.84
CA GLU A 527 0.45 9.59 21.38
C GLU A 527 0.07 9.16 19.95
N TYR A 528 -0.86 9.88 19.32
CA TYR A 528 -1.35 9.63 17.96
C TYR A 528 -1.04 10.82 17.05
N GLU A 529 -1.17 10.63 15.74
CA GLU A 529 -1.04 11.70 14.76
C GLU A 529 -1.95 11.47 13.57
N PHE A 530 -2.40 12.57 12.94
CA PHE A 530 -2.90 12.52 11.57
C PHE A 530 -1.74 12.53 10.60
N VAL A 531 -1.83 11.72 9.54
CA VAL A 531 -0.89 11.75 8.42
C VAL A 531 -1.65 12.00 7.13
N ILE A 532 -1.39 13.13 6.49
CA ILE A 532 -2.04 13.53 5.25
C ILE A 532 -1.00 13.47 4.14
N TYR A 533 -1.22 12.62 3.14
CA TYR A 533 -0.39 12.53 1.95
C TYR A 533 -1.11 13.16 0.77
N TYR A 534 -0.40 13.94 -0.02
CA TYR A 534 -0.79 14.26 -1.38
C TYR A 534 0.31 13.78 -2.33
N ASP A 535 -0.03 12.94 -3.28
CA ASP A 535 0.90 12.36 -4.25
C ASP A 535 0.33 12.53 -5.66
N ASP A 536 1.19 12.91 -6.60
CA ASP A 536 0.80 13.12 -8.00
C ASP A 536 2.04 13.09 -8.91
N LEU A 537 1.82 13.05 -10.22
CA LEU A 537 2.87 13.33 -11.19
C LEU A 537 3.45 14.72 -10.94
N SER A 538 4.76 14.87 -11.03
CA SER A 538 5.48 16.09 -10.65
C SER A 538 4.95 17.36 -11.33
N LYS A 539 4.39 17.23 -12.54
CA LYS A 539 3.74 18.32 -13.27
C LYS A 539 2.37 18.69 -12.69
N ASN A 540 1.51 17.69 -12.46
CA ASN A 540 0.16 17.88 -11.93
C ASN A 540 0.22 18.36 -10.48
N PHE A 541 1.18 17.83 -9.70
CA PHE A 541 1.45 18.24 -8.33
C PHE A 541 1.61 19.75 -8.20
N ASP A 542 2.43 20.36 -9.07
CA ASP A 542 2.68 21.80 -9.05
C ASP A 542 1.44 22.60 -9.50
N GLU A 543 0.64 22.07 -10.42
CA GLU A 543 -0.60 22.70 -10.90
C GLU A 543 -1.70 22.70 -9.83
N ASN A 544 -1.73 21.67 -8.98
CA ASN A 544 -2.79 21.41 -8.00
C ASN A 544 -2.47 21.86 -6.58
N ILE A 545 -1.27 22.38 -6.31
CA ILE A 545 -0.84 22.70 -4.94
C ILE A 545 -1.77 23.68 -4.21
N ALA A 546 -2.41 24.61 -4.93
CA ALA A 546 -3.38 25.55 -4.38
C ALA A 546 -4.65 24.87 -3.86
N ASP A 547 -5.10 23.79 -4.53
CA ASP A 547 -6.24 23.00 -4.07
C ASP A 547 -5.89 22.27 -2.76
N ILE A 548 -4.65 21.80 -2.63
CA ILE A 548 -4.16 21.13 -1.42
C ILE A 548 -4.10 22.10 -0.24
N GLU A 549 -3.70 23.35 -0.48
CA GLU A 549 -3.75 24.40 0.53
C GLU A 549 -5.19 24.65 1.03
N GLU A 550 -6.17 24.67 0.12
CA GLU A 550 -7.59 24.79 0.48
C GLU A 550 -8.07 23.60 1.32
N ILE A 551 -7.65 22.38 0.98
CA ILE A 551 -7.97 21.15 1.72
C ILE A 551 -7.37 21.17 3.13
N LEU A 552 -6.08 21.52 3.27
CA LEU A 552 -5.43 21.60 4.58
C LEU A 552 -6.04 22.71 5.44
N THR A 553 -6.51 23.80 4.83
CA THR A 553 -7.16 24.91 5.53
C THR A 553 -8.58 24.57 5.98
N SER A 554 -9.26 23.63 5.32
CA SER A 554 -10.61 23.19 5.69
C SER A 554 -10.63 22.08 6.75
N PHE A 555 -9.47 21.60 7.17
CA PHE A 555 -9.34 20.60 8.22
C PHE A 555 -9.71 21.21 9.58
N GLU A 556 -10.76 20.70 10.22
CA GLU A 556 -11.24 21.13 11.54
C GLU A 556 -11.24 19.92 12.50
N PHE A 557 -10.63 20.06 13.68
CA PHE A 557 -10.52 19.08 14.75
C PHE A 557 -11.30 19.56 16.00
N GLU A 558 -12.48 18.98 16.26
CA GLU A 558 -13.35 19.41 17.36
C GLU A 558 -12.93 18.80 18.71
N ILE A 559 -12.50 19.63 19.68
CA ILE A 559 -12.22 19.20 21.06
C ILE A 559 -13.38 19.63 21.98
N GLU A 560 -14.18 18.67 22.49
CA GLU A 560 -15.33 18.96 23.37
C GLU A 560 -14.96 19.53 24.75
N ASP A 561 -13.72 19.37 25.23
CA ASP A 561 -13.35 19.77 26.59
C ASP A 561 -11.90 20.27 26.71
N LEU A 562 -11.66 21.58 26.61
CA LEU A 562 -10.54 22.24 27.32
C LEU A 562 -10.83 23.74 27.59
N GLU A 563 -11.10 24.06 28.86
CA GLU A 563 -11.20 25.42 29.40
C GLU A 563 -9.82 26.13 29.42
N GLN A 564 -9.31 26.56 28.27
CA GLN A 564 -8.40 27.71 28.16
C GLN A 564 -8.16 28.04 26.68
N LYS A 565 -8.99 28.91 26.12
CA LYS A 565 -8.67 29.59 24.86
C LYS A 565 -7.47 30.51 25.10
N GLY A 566 -6.28 30.01 24.81
CA GLY A 566 -5.12 30.84 24.53
C GLY A 566 -5.38 31.68 23.28
N VAL A 567 -4.75 32.84 23.17
CA VAL A 567 -4.77 33.62 21.94
C VAL A 567 -3.86 32.90 20.94
N TYR A 568 -4.40 32.46 19.81
CA TYR A 568 -3.67 31.71 18.78
C TYR A 568 -3.31 32.62 17.61
N ASP A 569 -2.06 32.48 17.15
CA ASP A 569 -1.45 33.19 16.03
C ASP A 569 -1.59 32.34 14.77
N TYR A 570 -2.35 32.84 13.79
CA TYR A 570 -2.58 32.16 12.52
C TYR A 570 -1.48 32.59 11.54
N GLY A 571 -0.34 31.89 11.58
CA GLY A 571 0.73 32.02 10.59
C GLY A 571 0.18 31.75 9.20
N SER A 572 0.02 32.79 8.39
CA SER A 572 -0.55 32.70 7.06
C SER A 572 0.37 31.92 6.12
N PHE A 573 -0.15 30.88 5.47
CA PHE A 573 0.38 30.41 4.18
C PHE A 573 -0.02 31.46 3.14
N ILE A 574 0.77 32.52 3.03
CA ILE A 574 0.68 33.50 1.94
C ILE A 574 2.04 33.46 1.30
N SER A 575 2.12 33.02 0.04
CA SER A 575 3.19 33.48 -0.83
C SER A 575 3.22 35.01 -0.70
N GLN A 576 4.26 35.56 -0.07
CA GLN A 576 4.34 36.98 0.29
C GLN A 576 4.14 37.91 -0.92
N PHE A 577 4.26 37.37 -2.14
CA PHE A 577 4.15 38.10 -3.39
C PHE A 577 3.07 37.53 -4.33
N THR A 578 2.26 38.41 -4.90
CA THR A 578 1.10 38.06 -5.74
C THR A 578 1.46 37.47 -7.11
N ASP A 579 2.71 37.58 -7.56
CA ASP A 579 3.14 37.29 -8.93
C ASP A 579 4.18 36.17 -9.05
N ILE A 580 4.32 35.33 -8.01
CA ILE A 580 5.28 34.21 -8.00
C ILE A 580 4.64 32.83 -7.86
N GLN A 581 3.32 32.74 -7.69
CA GLN A 581 2.60 31.48 -7.41
C GLN A 581 2.92 30.33 -8.40
N ASN A 582 3.12 30.66 -9.68
CA ASN A 582 3.45 29.69 -10.74
C ASN A 582 4.89 29.86 -11.28
N HIS A 583 5.77 30.53 -10.54
CA HIS A 583 7.13 30.81 -10.98
C HIS A 583 8.08 29.69 -10.55
N ARG A 584 8.93 29.18 -11.45
CA ARG A 584 9.88 28.07 -11.19
C ARG A 584 10.89 28.27 -10.05
N PHE A 585 10.95 29.49 -9.49
CA PHE A 585 11.82 29.88 -8.37
C PHE A 585 11.01 30.42 -7.17
N ALA A 586 9.70 30.15 -7.10
CA ALA A 586 8.81 30.66 -6.06
C ALA A 586 9.32 30.36 -4.66
N ASN A 587 9.71 29.10 -4.37
CA ASN A 587 10.19 28.68 -3.06
C ASN A 587 11.44 29.46 -2.62
N ALA A 588 12.43 29.59 -3.51
CA ALA A 588 13.64 30.35 -3.20
C ALA A 588 13.36 31.85 -2.97
N ILE A 589 12.33 32.39 -3.62
CA ILE A 589 11.91 33.77 -3.40
C ILE A 589 11.23 33.90 -2.04
N SER A 590 10.30 32.99 -1.70
CA SER A 590 9.58 32.99 -0.43
C SER A 590 10.51 32.79 0.77
N GLU A 591 11.38 31.77 0.74
CA GLU A 591 12.32 31.47 1.83
C GLU A 591 13.21 32.67 2.18
N LEU A 592 13.80 33.30 1.16
CA LEU A 592 14.64 34.49 1.37
C LEU A 592 13.83 35.71 1.80
N ALA A 593 12.54 35.79 1.47
CA ALA A 593 11.71 36.92 1.87
C ALA A 593 11.19 36.77 3.31
N ASP A 594 10.92 35.55 3.75
CA ASP A 594 10.54 35.21 5.13
C ASP A 594 11.65 35.59 6.13
N ILE A 595 12.92 35.36 5.77
CA ILE A 595 14.07 35.79 6.57
C ILE A 595 14.48 37.25 6.34
N GLY A 596 13.67 38.02 5.59
CA GLY A 596 13.88 39.46 5.37
C GLY A 596 15.04 39.83 4.43
N VAL A 597 15.65 38.85 3.75
CA VAL A 597 16.73 39.06 2.77
C VAL A 597 16.19 39.66 1.48
N LEU A 598 15.01 39.20 1.04
CA LEU A 598 14.30 39.75 -0.11
C LEU A 598 13.10 40.57 0.33
N GLN A 599 12.78 41.57 -0.48
CA GLN A 599 11.60 42.42 -0.31
C GLN A 599 10.94 42.63 -1.67
N GLY A 600 9.61 42.58 -1.68
CA GLY A 600 8.77 42.94 -2.83
C GLY A 600 8.55 44.44 -2.93
N TYR A 601 7.66 44.81 -3.83
CA TYR A 601 7.22 46.18 -4.04
C TYR A 601 5.98 46.47 -3.19
N ASP A 602 5.72 47.76 -2.94
CA ASP A 602 4.56 48.24 -2.18
C ASP A 602 3.20 47.77 -2.76
N ASP A 603 3.19 47.35 -4.03
CA ASP A 603 2.02 46.80 -4.73
C ASP A 603 1.76 45.31 -4.44
N GLY A 604 2.58 44.67 -3.59
CA GLY A 604 2.47 43.26 -3.21
C GLY A 604 3.13 42.30 -4.20
N SER A 605 3.80 42.78 -5.25
CA SER A 605 4.50 41.93 -6.23
C SER A 605 6.01 41.81 -5.94
N PHE A 606 6.65 40.76 -6.47
CA PHE A 606 8.10 40.56 -6.45
C PHE A 606 8.78 40.99 -7.76
N LYS A 607 8.05 40.91 -8.89
CA LYS A 607 8.52 41.13 -10.27
C LYS A 607 9.68 40.21 -10.62
N PRO A 608 9.46 38.88 -10.68
CA PRO A 608 10.52 37.88 -10.79
C PRO A 608 11.41 38.06 -12.03
N GLU A 609 10.83 38.48 -13.15
CA GLU A 609 11.53 38.65 -14.44
C GLU A 609 12.27 39.99 -14.58
N ASN A 610 12.15 40.90 -13.60
CA ASN A 610 12.88 42.16 -13.68
C ASN A 610 14.38 41.91 -13.51
N LEU A 611 15.18 42.55 -14.34
CA LEU A 611 16.63 42.55 -14.22
C LEU A 611 17.08 43.25 -12.94
N VAL A 612 18.10 42.70 -12.27
CA VAL A 612 18.60 43.22 -10.99
C VAL A 612 19.90 44.00 -11.16
N SER A 613 20.03 45.13 -10.47
CA SER A 613 21.22 45.98 -10.55
C SER A 613 22.37 45.46 -9.67
N ARG A 614 23.60 45.90 -9.97
CA ARG A 614 24.79 45.57 -9.19
C ARG A 614 24.70 46.00 -7.72
N ALA A 615 24.08 47.15 -7.44
CA ALA A 615 23.89 47.63 -6.06
C ALA A 615 22.87 46.80 -5.28
N GLU A 616 21.75 46.45 -5.92
CA GLU A 616 20.72 45.56 -5.33
C GLU A 616 21.30 44.18 -5.05
N THR A 617 22.03 43.62 -6.02
CA THR A 617 22.68 42.32 -5.89
C THR A 617 23.61 42.27 -4.68
N LEU A 618 24.51 43.25 -4.54
CA LEU A 618 25.43 43.31 -3.42
C LEU A 618 24.71 43.42 -2.07
N LYS A 619 23.66 44.25 -1.99
CA LYS A 619 22.84 44.37 -0.78
C LYS A 619 22.22 43.04 -0.39
N ILE A 620 21.59 42.33 -1.35
CA ILE A 620 20.90 41.06 -1.07
C ILE A 620 21.89 40.01 -0.58
N ILE A 621 23.05 39.86 -1.24
CA ILE A 621 24.08 38.88 -0.85
C ILE A 621 24.65 39.19 0.55
N LEU A 622 24.94 40.46 0.85
CA LEU A 622 25.44 40.85 2.17
C LEU A 622 24.39 40.64 3.26
N THR A 623 23.12 40.93 2.97
CA THR A 623 22.01 40.74 3.91
C THR A 623 21.81 39.25 4.20
N SER A 624 21.89 38.39 3.18
CA SER A 624 21.75 36.93 3.38
C SER A 624 22.88 36.36 4.22
N LYS A 625 24.13 36.76 3.97
CA LYS A 625 25.27 36.32 4.80
C LYS A 625 25.20 36.84 6.23
N ASN A 626 24.79 38.10 6.42
CA ASN A 626 24.66 38.68 7.75
C ASN A 626 23.60 37.94 8.59
N TYR A 627 22.46 37.60 7.97
CA TYR A 627 21.43 36.78 8.61
C TYR A 627 21.95 35.37 8.92
N LEU A 628 22.64 34.71 7.97
CA LEU A 628 23.22 33.37 8.19
C LEU A 628 24.21 33.35 9.36
N ASP A 629 25.08 34.37 9.44
CA ASP A 629 26.06 34.50 10.50
C ASP A 629 25.40 34.68 11.87
N GLU A 630 24.34 35.48 11.94
CA GLU A 630 23.52 35.62 13.12
C GLU A 630 22.85 34.29 13.51
N GLU A 631 22.23 33.60 12.55
CA GLU A 631 21.59 32.30 12.75
C GLU A 631 22.58 31.27 13.33
N LYS A 632 23.82 31.28 12.84
CA LYS A 632 24.89 30.38 13.33
C LYS A 632 25.57 30.84 14.63
N GLY A 633 25.20 32.00 15.16
CA GLY A 633 25.91 32.63 16.28
C GLY A 633 27.37 32.97 15.97
N LEU A 634 27.71 33.12 14.69
CA LEU A 634 29.05 33.45 14.19
C LEU A 634 29.19 34.97 14.10
N GLY A 635 29.83 35.57 15.09
CA GLY A 635 30.09 37.02 15.08
C GLY A 635 28.90 37.86 15.56
N LYS A 636 29.02 39.19 15.43
CA LYS A 636 27.98 40.16 15.78
C LYS A 636 27.37 40.65 14.48
N GLU A 637 26.03 40.76 14.44
CA GLU A 637 25.28 41.39 13.35
C GLU A 637 25.98 42.67 12.86
N ILE A 638 26.24 42.74 11.56
CA ILE A 638 26.88 43.87 10.91
C ILE A 638 25.83 44.97 10.70
N ASP A 639 25.95 46.06 11.45
CA ASP A 639 25.21 47.28 11.18
C ASP A 639 25.85 48.04 10.01
N PHE A 640 25.34 47.82 8.81
CA PHE A 640 25.84 48.49 7.60
C PHE A 640 25.74 50.02 7.67
N SER A 641 24.88 50.60 8.52
CA SER A 641 24.76 52.05 8.63
C SER A 641 26.05 52.72 9.13
N GLU A 642 26.90 51.99 9.86
CA GLU A 642 28.23 52.46 10.30
C GLU A 642 29.21 52.66 9.12
N TYR A 643 28.94 52.02 7.98
CA TYR A 643 29.75 52.07 6.77
C TYR A 643 29.32 53.19 5.81
N LYS A 644 28.28 53.96 6.13
CA LYS A 644 27.87 55.11 5.32
C LYS A 644 28.91 56.24 5.40
N LYS A 645 29.55 56.58 4.27
CA LYS A 645 30.59 57.62 4.22
C LYS A 645 30.13 58.90 3.51
N ASP A 646 30.57 60.02 4.06
CA ASP A 646 30.43 61.35 3.45
C ASP A 646 31.27 61.49 2.16
N THR A 647 32.36 60.73 2.07
CA THR A 647 33.22 60.62 0.88
C THR A 647 33.13 59.19 0.36
N PRO A 648 32.32 58.93 -0.69
CA PRO A 648 32.11 57.57 -1.21
C PRO A 648 33.35 56.94 -1.87
N SER A 649 33.44 55.60 -1.86
CA SER A 649 34.59 54.84 -2.42
C SER A 649 34.78 54.98 -3.93
N PHE A 650 33.68 55.21 -4.66
CA PHE A 650 33.66 55.33 -6.12
C PHE A 650 33.01 56.65 -6.53
N TRP A 651 33.47 57.25 -7.64
CA TRP A 651 33.05 58.60 -8.00
C TRP A 651 31.57 58.70 -8.44
N ASP A 652 30.99 57.58 -8.88
CA ASP A 652 29.60 57.48 -9.34
C ASP A 652 28.61 57.15 -8.20
N ILE A 653 29.08 57.16 -6.95
CA ILE A 653 28.28 57.01 -5.74
C ILE A 653 28.16 58.36 -5.05
N LYS A 654 26.97 58.70 -4.55
CA LYS A 654 26.70 59.90 -3.77
C LYS A 654 26.49 59.55 -2.31
N LYS A 655 26.76 60.52 -1.43
CA LYS A 655 26.61 60.39 0.03
C LYS A 655 25.23 59.84 0.44
N ASP A 656 24.18 60.32 -0.22
CA ASP A 656 22.79 60.02 0.13
C ASP A 656 22.18 58.84 -0.64
N ASP A 657 22.96 58.16 -1.50
CA ASP A 657 22.48 56.95 -2.16
C ASP A 657 22.28 55.82 -1.13
N TRP A 658 21.17 55.09 -1.25
CA TRP A 658 20.79 54.03 -0.29
C TRP A 658 21.79 52.85 -0.27
N PHE A 659 22.58 52.69 -1.34
CA PHE A 659 23.56 51.62 -1.46
C PHE A 659 24.96 52.03 -1.01
N ASN A 660 25.18 53.27 -0.56
CA ASN A 660 26.51 53.78 -0.21
C ASN A 660 27.18 52.93 0.87
N GLU A 661 26.45 52.60 1.94
CA GLU A 661 26.89 51.72 3.02
C GLU A 661 27.36 50.34 2.53
N TYR A 662 26.56 49.64 1.74
CA TYR A 662 26.86 48.29 1.24
C TYR A 662 28.05 48.28 0.28
N VAL A 663 28.11 49.29 -0.61
CA VAL A 663 29.23 49.43 -1.55
C VAL A 663 30.53 49.76 -0.82
N HIS A 664 30.47 50.59 0.22
CA HIS A 664 31.65 50.90 1.01
C HIS A 664 32.15 49.67 1.79
N TYR A 665 31.24 48.92 2.43
CA TYR A 665 31.57 47.66 3.11
C TYR A 665 32.23 46.66 2.16
N GLY A 666 31.63 46.45 0.98
CA GLY A 666 32.17 45.52 -0.02
C GLY A 666 33.55 45.94 -0.54
N TYR A 667 33.83 47.25 -0.61
CA TYR A 667 35.14 47.75 -1.01
C TYR A 667 36.20 47.56 0.08
N GLU A 668 35.89 47.91 1.34
CA GLU A 668 36.84 47.77 2.45
C GLU A 668 37.22 46.31 2.73
N ASN A 669 36.32 45.36 2.46
CA ASN A 669 36.55 43.93 2.66
C ASN A 669 36.99 43.19 1.38
N GLU A 670 37.43 43.91 0.34
CA GLU A 670 37.95 43.33 -0.91
C GLU A 670 36.96 42.41 -1.67
N ILE A 671 35.66 42.50 -1.36
CA ILE A 671 34.57 41.79 -2.08
C ILE A 671 34.38 42.40 -3.48
N ILE A 672 34.55 43.72 -3.59
CA ILE A 672 34.43 44.47 -4.85
C ILE A 672 35.61 45.44 -5.08
N GLU A 673 36.06 45.56 -6.34
CA GLU A 673 37.23 46.38 -6.70
C GLU A 673 36.90 47.57 -7.62
N GLY A 674 35.65 47.66 -8.12
CA GLY A 674 35.21 48.65 -9.11
C GLY A 674 35.84 48.48 -10.51
N TYR A 675 35.47 49.35 -11.44
CA TYR A 675 36.01 49.36 -12.81
C TYR A 675 37.23 50.28 -12.92
N TYR A 676 38.01 50.15 -14.02
CA TYR A 676 39.27 50.87 -14.25
C TYR A 676 39.20 52.41 -14.10
N ASN A 677 38.03 53.01 -14.29
CA ASN A 677 37.79 54.45 -14.10
C ASN A 677 37.36 54.83 -12.66
N ASN A 678 37.57 53.94 -11.68
CA ASN A 678 37.13 54.07 -10.29
C ASN A 678 35.61 54.28 -10.13
N SER A 679 34.81 53.59 -10.97
CA SER A 679 33.34 53.55 -10.86
C SER A 679 32.85 52.19 -10.38
N PHE A 680 31.71 52.15 -9.68
CA PHE A 680 31.05 50.90 -9.29
C PHE A 680 29.94 50.47 -10.26
N ARG A 681 29.31 51.44 -10.92
CA ARG A 681 28.14 51.31 -11.79
C ARG A 681 26.93 50.69 -11.06
N PRO A 682 26.42 51.34 -10.00
CA PRO A 682 25.42 50.78 -9.11
C PRO A 682 24.11 50.38 -9.81
N HIS A 683 23.71 51.14 -10.83
CA HIS A 683 22.46 50.94 -11.57
C HIS A 683 22.61 50.05 -12.81
N SER A 684 23.82 49.60 -13.15
CA SER A 684 23.99 48.65 -14.24
C SER A 684 23.46 47.29 -13.82
N THR A 685 22.79 46.59 -14.72
CA THR A 685 22.36 45.21 -14.52
C THR A 685 23.58 44.31 -14.27
N VAL A 686 23.48 43.45 -13.27
CA VAL A 686 24.54 42.49 -12.95
C VAL A 686 24.48 41.31 -13.93
N ASN A 687 25.63 40.75 -14.29
CA ASN A 687 25.69 39.46 -14.98
C ASN A 687 26.08 38.32 -14.03
N LEU A 688 25.88 37.08 -14.48
CA LEU A 688 26.13 35.87 -13.72
C LEU A 688 27.56 35.80 -13.16
N ALA A 689 28.57 36.07 -13.98
CA ALA A 689 29.97 36.05 -13.54
C ALA A 689 30.27 37.08 -12.43
N GLU A 690 29.72 38.29 -12.55
CA GLU A 690 29.87 39.34 -11.54
C GLU A 690 29.15 38.97 -10.24
N ALA A 691 27.95 38.38 -10.33
CA ALA A 691 27.21 37.92 -9.16
C ALA A 691 27.92 36.78 -8.42
N LEU A 692 28.43 35.78 -9.14
CA LEU A 692 29.19 34.66 -8.54
C LEU A 692 30.47 35.15 -7.86
N LYS A 693 31.20 36.11 -8.45
CA LYS A 693 32.36 36.71 -7.78
C LYS A 693 31.97 37.33 -6.44
N MET A 694 30.88 38.09 -6.39
CA MET A 694 30.41 38.71 -5.14
C MET A 694 29.99 37.66 -4.11
N ILE A 695 29.22 36.64 -4.53
CA ILE A 695 28.75 35.56 -3.65
C ILE A 695 29.93 34.80 -3.04
N ILE A 696 30.89 34.38 -3.87
CA ILE A 696 32.08 33.64 -3.42
C ILE A 696 32.91 34.47 -2.44
N GLY A 697 33.05 35.78 -2.69
CA GLY A 697 33.74 36.69 -1.77
C GLY A 697 33.01 36.86 -0.44
N VAL A 698 31.69 37.07 -0.46
CA VAL A 698 30.89 37.30 0.76
C VAL A 698 30.78 36.03 1.61
N TYR A 699 30.60 34.87 0.99
CA TYR A 699 30.50 33.59 1.69
C TYR A 699 31.88 32.98 2.00
N GLU A 700 32.97 33.72 1.73
CA GLU A 700 34.36 33.31 1.98
C GLU A 700 34.70 31.93 1.39
N ILE A 701 34.09 31.61 0.24
CA ILE A 701 34.25 30.32 -0.42
C ILE A 701 35.67 30.23 -0.98
N THR A 702 36.42 29.23 -0.50
CA THR A 702 37.81 29.03 -0.93
C THR A 702 37.87 28.63 -2.40
N LEU A 703 38.66 29.38 -3.16
CA LEU A 703 38.98 29.10 -4.55
C LEU A 703 40.29 28.32 -4.64
N TRP A 704 40.30 27.32 -5.51
CA TRP A 704 41.50 26.59 -5.93
C TRP A 704 42.48 27.49 -6.70
N ASP A 705 43.78 27.23 -6.54
CA ASP A 705 44.85 27.89 -7.31
C ASP A 705 44.76 27.48 -8.80
N GLY A 706 44.02 28.27 -9.58
CA GLY A 706 43.69 27.99 -10.99
C GLY A 706 43.96 29.15 -11.95
N GLU A 707 43.82 28.89 -13.24
CA GLU A 707 44.02 29.90 -14.30
C GLU A 707 42.89 30.95 -14.26
N THR A 708 43.24 32.20 -13.94
CA THR A 708 42.31 33.32 -13.82
C THR A 708 42.09 34.07 -15.14
N ASN A 709 42.42 33.48 -16.29
CA ASN A 709 42.19 34.10 -17.59
C ASN A 709 41.25 33.22 -18.45
N PRO A 710 40.02 33.68 -18.77
CA PRO A 710 39.43 34.96 -18.39
C PRO A 710 39.11 35.06 -16.89
N TRP A 711 39.08 36.29 -16.35
CA TRP A 711 38.96 36.58 -14.91
C TRP A 711 37.79 35.89 -14.21
N TYR A 712 36.70 35.64 -14.94
CA TYR A 712 35.48 35.04 -14.39
C TYR A 712 35.54 33.51 -14.28
N LYS A 713 36.49 32.85 -14.97
CA LYS A 713 36.48 31.39 -15.15
C LYS A 713 36.46 30.63 -13.83
N ILE A 714 37.31 31.03 -12.89
CA ILE A 714 37.40 30.38 -11.58
C ILE A 714 36.10 30.47 -10.78
N TYR A 715 35.32 31.54 -10.94
CA TYR A 715 34.04 31.73 -10.25
C TYR A 715 32.92 30.93 -10.92
N MET A 716 32.92 30.87 -12.26
CA MET A 716 31.99 30.02 -13.01
C MET A 716 32.21 28.54 -12.68
N ASP A 717 33.46 28.07 -12.72
CA ASP A 717 33.81 26.69 -12.39
C ASP A 717 33.37 26.34 -10.96
N LYS A 718 33.59 27.25 -10.00
CA LYS A 718 33.16 27.04 -8.62
C LYS A 718 31.63 27.07 -8.47
N GLY A 719 30.95 27.94 -9.21
CA GLY A 719 29.48 27.99 -9.27
C GLY A 719 28.87 26.69 -9.80
N TYR A 720 29.48 26.08 -10.82
CA TYR A 720 29.07 24.75 -11.31
C TYR A 720 29.37 23.64 -10.32
N GLU A 721 30.55 23.64 -9.72
CA GLU A 721 30.95 22.66 -8.71
C GLU A 721 29.96 22.63 -7.54
N LEU A 722 29.54 23.81 -7.08
CA LEU A 722 28.58 23.98 -5.99
C LEU A 722 27.12 23.86 -6.45
N GLY A 723 26.86 23.60 -7.73
CA GLY A 723 25.49 23.50 -8.25
C GLY A 723 24.66 24.78 -8.12
N LEU A 724 25.30 25.94 -8.04
CA LEU A 724 24.63 27.24 -7.83
C LEU A 724 23.95 27.77 -9.10
N ILE A 725 24.36 27.30 -10.28
CA ILE A 725 23.92 27.81 -11.58
C ILE A 725 22.74 26.97 -12.10
N PRO A 726 21.53 27.54 -12.28
CA PRO A 726 20.40 26.84 -12.88
C PRO A 726 20.71 26.33 -14.30
N ARG A 727 20.12 25.20 -14.68
CA ARG A 727 20.16 24.70 -16.07
C ARG A 727 19.63 25.78 -17.04
N GLY A 728 20.40 26.06 -18.09
CA GLY A 728 20.10 27.06 -19.11
C GLY A 728 20.76 28.43 -18.89
N LEU A 729 21.51 28.61 -17.79
CA LEU A 729 22.22 29.84 -17.45
C LEU A 729 23.75 29.66 -17.50
N GLU A 730 24.26 29.15 -18.61
CA GLU A 730 25.68 28.82 -18.72
C GLU A 730 26.58 29.97 -19.24
N ASP A 731 25.98 31.04 -19.77
CA ASP A 731 26.72 32.20 -20.28
C ASP A 731 27.18 33.12 -19.13
N PRO A 732 28.49 33.30 -18.91
CA PRO A 732 29.00 34.21 -17.87
C PRO A 732 28.53 35.66 -18.04
N GLY A 733 28.18 36.07 -19.27
CA GLY A 733 27.65 37.40 -19.59
C GLY A 733 26.14 37.55 -19.40
N HIS A 734 25.41 36.47 -19.07
CA HIS A 734 23.95 36.51 -18.88
C HIS A 734 23.57 37.49 -17.77
N THR A 735 22.69 38.43 -18.09
CA THR A 735 22.18 39.40 -17.12
C THR A 735 21.07 38.79 -16.28
N LEU A 736 21.21 38.84 -14.96
CA LEU A 736 20.31 38.11 -14.06
C LEU A 736 18.97 38.83 -13.84
N THR A 737 17.91 38.05 -13.79
CA THR A 737 16.62 38.47 -13.22
C THR A 737 16.64 38.39 -11.70
N ARG A 738 15.67 39.05 -11.04
CA ARG A 738 15.48 38.99 -9.59
C ARG A 738 15.24 37.55 -9.10
N ALA A 739 14.48 36.77 -9.85
CA ALA A 739 14.17 35.38 -9.49
C ALA A 739 15.37 34.44 -9.69
N GLU A 740 16.16 34.62 -10.76
CA GLU A 740 17.39 33.86 -10.96
C GLU A 740 18.40 34.14 -9.85
N LEU A 741 18.58 35.42 -9.48
CA LEU A 741 19.45 35.79 -8.37
C LEU A 741 18.96 35.20 -7.03
N ALA A 742 17.65 35.26 -6.76
CA ALA A 742 17.05 34.66 -5.57
C ALA A 742 17.38 33.17 -5.46
N HIS A 743 17.23 32.41 -6.55
CA HIS A 743 17.57 31.00 -6.57
C HIS A 743 19.06 30.71 -6.29
N ILE A 744 19.97 31.49 -6.91
CA ILE A 744 21.42 31.32 -6.71
C ILE A 744 21.79 31.62 -5.24
N ILE A 745 21.22 32.69 -4.66
CA ILE A 745 21.47 33.09 -3.27
C ILE A 745 20.88 32.07 -2.30
N ASN A 746 19.67 31.57 -2.54
CA ASN A 746 19.05 30.57 -1.70
C ASN A 746 19.85 29.27 -1.71
N SER A 747 20.35 28.87 -2.88
CA SER A 747 21.20 27.67 -3.03
C SER A 747 22.49 27.79 -2.22
N VAL A 748 23.21 28.91 -2.30
CA VAL A 748 24.45 29.08 -1.52
C VAL A 748 24.18 29.26 -0.02
N TYR A 749 23.09 29.96 0.34
CA TYR A 749 22.66 30.13 1.73
C TYR A 749 22.37 28.77 2.38
N ASN A 750 21.56 27.94 1.74
CA ASN A 750 21.19 26.62 2.26
C ASN A 750 22.36 25.63 2.30
N GLN A 751 23.32 25.73 1.38
CA GLN A 751 24.55 24.93 1.46
C GLN A 751 25.50 25.42 2.56
N ALA A 752 25.46 26.72 2.87
CA ALA A 752 26.29 27.33 3.88
C ALA A 752 25.68 27.26 5.28
N LYS A 753 24.38 26.99 5.42
CA LYS A 753 23.66 26.62 6.66
C LYS A 753 24.16 25.27 7.17
#